data_AF-A0AAU9WLY6-F1
#
_entry.id   AF-A0AAU9WLY6-F1
#
_cell.length_a   1.000
_cell.length_b   1.000
_cell.length_c   1.000
_cell.angle_alpha   90.00
_cell.angle_beta   90.00
_cell.angle_gamma   90.00
#
_symmetry.space_group_name_H-M   'P 1'
#
loop_
_entity.id
_entity.type
_entity.pdbx_description
1 polymer ?
#
loop_
_entity_poly.entity_id
_entity_poly.type
_entity_poly.pdbx_seq_one_letter_code
_entity_poly.pdbx_strand_id
1 'polypeptide(L)'
;MGAGSSRKNLRVVATDSVRVSSVQTNNNIEIKGTNAENHGEVLEPTESQNEDMEDRRTSGKCNVKTVAVSEGLEKRKEQIATTIDDQHNRGEDFGEDESSMTLTSFIEKNPKLEEALKKTRDHYKGLKEAFANGILATEEVEEHIKGLFSGYTNQHKPAKAVLTDFTVRLGLPKLAYDIITDRRNNCPELTTWDRETSTEKQAEENEASANAEKTESEKNDKKTSNPLELLQDNICLFLGALLNYSDLHDEFCLECNEVGMVQLFVEMSKELQDSIPHNVKYVEPKTQRLKKFTVRGKMLSRSLGTLHNFSKRVPTRANFASAQAVNSLLLPLLKAEITFYSAKSLLILAYLIDEQNNHLIMADEGPINFLIRLLRKAIETDYHRYLGFSARELAEGLTQIAINDNNKKTIVRSGAIPILVKMLENAKDDEERVNACNTLWTLAFDEENKKGIQKDAHASAELRKLLTSTNNEVKKAAAGALWEIEGKEKHAEDKQQSVKESDAKHVMISYQWDVQKLVIQIKNKLQADGFKVWMDIDEMGGSTLESMAKAVENASVVLVCVSQKYKESPNCRSEAEYTYQLHKDIIPLMMDGKYRPDGWLGFIVGSKFWIDFSEKHKLDSNVSKLVKELGSRGKIELQENTVKATVLDVVDASPQSSIRSWTCSDVKTWLKNVGLRDRLDSNTLKRLNGQILLRLQDLRRECPEFFYSSVRTDFKLDTVFDVLEFVDALDKLVE
;
A
#
# COMPACT_ATOMS: atom_id res chain seq x y z
N MET A 1 -60.01 -2.19 -33.01
CA MET A 1 -60.23 -2.00 -34.46
C MET A 1 -58.96 -1.31 -34.98
N GLY A 2 -57.94 -2.02 -35.45
CA GLY A 2 -57.89 -2.81 -36.69
C GLY A 2 -57.45 -1.89 -37.85
N ALA A 3 -56.55 -2.22 -38.77
CA ALA A 3 -55.61 -3.32 -38.93
C ALA A 3 -54.73 -2.98 -40.15
N GLY A 4 -53.44 -3.35 -40.10
CA GLY A 4 -52.64 -3.88 -41.21
C GLY A 4 -52.20 -2.95 -42.36
N SER A 5 -51.20 -3.28 -43.16
CA SER A 5 -50.15 -4.32 -43.14
C SER A 5 -49.40 -4.17 -44.46
N SER A 6 -48.05 -4.14 -44.47
CA SER A 6 -47.32 -5.08 -45.32
C SER A 6 -45.83 -5.14 -45.02
N ARG A 7 -45.43 -6.40 -44.82
CA ARG A 7 -44.11 -6.96 -44.51
C ARG A 7 -43.23 -7.05 -45.77
N LYS A 8 -41.92 -7.17 -45.56
CA LYS A 8 -41.16 -8.38 -45.96
C LYS A 8 -39.86 -8.55 -45.14
N ASN A 9 -39.59 -9.81 -44.82
CA ASN A 9 -38.75 -10.40 -43.75
C ASN A 9 -37.22 -10.41 -44.07
N LEU A 10 -36.26 -10.35 -43.12
CA LEU A 10 -35.91 -11.16 -41.92
C LEU A 10 -35.07 -12.42 -42.24
N ARG A 11 -33.88 -12.55 -41.61
CA ARG A 11 -33.33 -13.84 -41.14
C ARG A 11 -32.40 -13.64 -39.94
N VAL A 12 -32.92 -13.98 -38.76
CA VAL A 12 -32.20 -14.24 -37.50
C VAL A 12 -32.40 -15.73 -37.22
N VAL A 13 -31.36 -16.42 -36.76
CA VAL A 13 -31.43 -17.82 -36.31
C VAL A 13 -31.21 -17.84 -34.80
N ALA A 14 -32.10 -18.52 -34.09
CA ALA A 14 -32.06 -18.83 -32.67
C ALA A 14 -32.08 -20.36 -32.49
N THR A 15 -31.56 -20.84 -31.34
CA THR A 15 -31.87 -22.08 -30.56
C THR A 15 -30.63 -22.41 -29.69
N ASP A 16 -30.64 -22.76 -28.40
CA ASP A 16 -31.70 -23.17 -27.47
C ASP A 16 -31.28 -22.95 -26.01
N SER A 17 -32.28 -22.68 -25.16
CA SER A 17 -32.19 -22.65 -23.69
C SER A 17 -33.01 -23.80 -23.12
N VAL A 18 -32.41 -24.65 -22.28
CA VAL A 18 -33.13 -25.72 -21.55
C VAL A 18 -33.42 -25.26 -20.12
N ARG A 19 -34.71 -25.24 -19.77
CA ARG A 19 -35.26 -25.14 -18.41
C ARG A 19 -35.14 -26.48 -17.71
N VAL A 20 -34.79 -26.49 -16.42
CA VAL A 20 -35.13 -27.59 -15.49
C VAL A 20 -35.89 -27.02 -14.31
N SER A 21 -37.04 -27.62 -14.05
CA SER A 21 -38.04 -27.29 -13.03
C SER A 21 -37.71 -27.89 -11.66
N SER A 22 -38.13 -27.15 -10.64
CA SER A 22 -38.16 -27.47 -9.21
C SER A 22 -38.97 -28.71 -8.83
N VAL A 23 -38.49 -29.49 -7.85
CA VAL A 23 -39.31 -30.29 -6.92
C VAL A 23 -38.67 -30.26 -5.53
N GLN A 24 -39.45 -29.85 -4.52
CA GLN A 24 -39.18 -29.94 -3.09
C GLN A 24 -39.28 -31.39 -2.61
N THR A 25 -38.54 -31.78 -1.56
CA THR A 25 -39.15 -32.34 -0.32
C THR A 25 -38.15 -32.46 0.84
N ASN A 26 -38.67 -32.15 2.02
CA ASN A 26 -38.12 -32.34 3.37
C ASN A 26 -37.82 -33.81 3.69
N ASN A 27 -36.86 -34.08 4.60
CA ASN A 27 -37.15 -34.55 5.96
C ASN A 27 -35.88 -34.90 6.76
N ASN A 28 -35.95 -34.54 8.04
CA ASN A 28 -35.12 -34.95 9.17
C ASN A 28 -34.93 -36.48 9.26
N ILE A 29 -33.83 -36.95 9.88
CA ILE A 29 -33.83 -37.66 11.17
C ILE A 29 -32.41 -38.13 11.56
N GLU A 30 -32.23 -38.10 12.87
CA GLU A 30 -31.12 -38.37 13.78
C GLU A 30 -30.48 -39.78 13.81
N ILE A 31 -29.17 -39.79 14.08
CA ILE A 31 -28.44 -40.46 15.19
C ILE A 31 -28.43 -42.02 15.34
N LYS A 32 -27.18 -42.50 15.57
CA LYS A 32 -26.67 -43.60 16.44
C LYS A 32 -26.31 -44.99 15.85
N GLY A 33 -25.12 -45.44 16.26
CA GLY A 33 -24.78 -46.84 16.56
C GLY A 33 -23.57 -47.36 15.78
N THR A 34 -22.32 -47.22 16.26
CA THR A 34 -21.56 -48.11 17.17
C THR A 34 -21.15 -49.49 16.63
N ASN A 35 -19.84 -49.73 16.76
CA ASN A 35 -19.13 -50.97 17.08
C ASN A 35 -18.62 -51.91 15.96
N ALA A 36 -17.28 -51.87 15.85
CA ALA A 36 -16.32 -52.92 16.26
C ALA A 36 -16.11 -54.17 15.37
N GLU A 37 -14.81 -54.37 15.09
CA GLU A 37 -14.05 -55.63 15.11
C GLU A 37 -14.51 -56.74 14.12
N ASN A 38 -13.67 -57.41 13.31
CA ASN A 38 -12.39 -58.02 13.62
C ASN A 38 -11.91 -58.87 12.41
N HIS A 39 -10.60 -59.17 12.39
CA HIS A 39 -9.88 -60.31 11.77
C HIS A 39 -9.97 -60.55 10.24
N GLY A 40 -8.84 -60.54 9.51
CA GLY A 40 -7.90 -61.69 9.33
C GLY A 40 -8.23 -62.33 7.97
N GLU A 41 -7.34 -62.67 7.04
CA GLU A 41 -5.95 -63.10 7.06
C GLU A 41 -5.27 -62.80 5.71
N VAL A 42 -3.95 -62.69 5.82
CA VAL A 42 -2.84 -62.93 4.88
C VAL A 42 -3.14 -63.86 3.70
N LEU A 43 -2.59 -63.52 2.51
CA LEU A 43 -1.79 -64.39 1.63
C LEU A 43 -1.22 -63.57 0.44
N GLU A 44 0.08 -63.23 0.53
CA GLU A 44 1.00 -63.13 -0.62
C GLU A 44 1.35 -64.56 -1.10
N PRO A 45 1.97 -64.84 -2.28
CA PRO A 45 3.01 -64.03 -2.94
C PRO A 45 3.07 -64.10 -4.50
N THR A 46 4.18 -63.55 -5.02
CA THR A 46 4.92 -63.87 -6.27
C THR A 46 4.68 -63.02 -7.54
N GLU A 47 5.69 -62.17 -7.82
CA GLU A 47 6.65 -62.25 -8.96
C GLU A 47 6.07 -62.54 -10.36
N SER A 48 6.52 -61.95 -11.48
CA SER A 48 7.60 -61.02 -11.81
C SER A 48 7.54 -60.77 -13.34
N GLN A 49 8.12 -59.65 -13.78
CA GLN A 49 8.83 -59.42 -15.07
C GLN A 49 8.06 -59.48 -16.41
N ASN A 50 8.03 -58.35 -17.12
CA ASN A 50 8.78 -58.04 -18.37
C ASN A 50 8.03 -58.56 -19.62
N GLU A 51 7.93 -57.92 -20.79
CA GLU A 51 8.80 -57.00 -21.50
C GLU A 51 8.01 -56.44 -22.72
N ASP A 52 8.40 -55.25 -23.18
CA ASP A 52 8.52 -54.79 -24.58
C ASP A 52 7.34 -54.55 -25.55
N MET A 53 7.36 -53.31 -26.08
CA MET A 53 7.31 -52.84 -27.49
C MET A 53 6.34 -53.55 -28.47
N GLU A 54 5.60 -52.90 -29.37
CA GLU A 54 5.89 -51.73 -30.21
C GLU A 54 4.63 -51.37 -31.03
N ASP A 55 4.50 -50.08 -31.33
CA ASP A 55 3.99 -49.41 -32.54
C ASP A 55 2.70 -49.85 -33.31
N ARG A 56 1.81 -48.85 -33.37
CA ARG A 56 1.07 -48.30 -34.55
C ARG A 56 0.10 -49.19 -35.33
N ARG A 57 -1.16 -48.69 -35.40
CA ARG A 57 -1.72 -48.05 -36.61
C ARG A 57 -3.12 -47.45 -36.40
N THR A 58 -3.23 -46.14 -36.70
CA THR A 58 -4.28 -45.43 -37.50
C THR A 58 -5.77 -45.71 -37.18
N SER A 59 -6.68 -44.74 -37.02
CA SER A 59 -6.90 -43.50 -37.78
C SER A 59 -8.10 -42.75 -37.16
N GLY A 60 -8.14 -41.42 -37.30
CA GLY A 60 -9.32 -40.63 -36.91
C GLY A 60 -9.03 -39.14 -36.86
N LYS A 61 -8.93 -38.51 -38.03
CA LYS A 61 -8.63 -37.10 -38.25
C LYS A 61 -9.59 -36.17 -37.50
N CYS A 62 -9.04 -35.21 -36.76
CA CYS A 62 -9.66 -33.90 -36.57
C CYS A 62 -8.56 -32.86 -36.70
N ASN A 63 -8.72 -31.92 -37.62
CA ASN A 63 -7.73 -30.89 -37.91
C ASN A 63 -8.43 -29.52 -37.98
N VAL A 64 -7.63 -28.49 -37.74
CA VAL A 64 -7.88 -27.04 -37.92
C VAL A 64 -8.44 -26.29 -36.70
N LYS A 65 -7.54 -25.84 -35.80
CA LYS A 65 -7.18 -24.41 -35.55
C LYS A 65 -6.21 -24.28 -34.36
N THR A 66 -4.94 -24.62 -34.54
CA THR A 66 -3.91 -24.42 -33.49
C THR A 66 -2.66 -23.67 -33.99
N VAL A 67 -2.57 -23.36 -35.28
CA VAL A 67 -1.34 -22.79 -35.86
C VAL A 67 -1.30 -21.24 -35.80
N ALA A 68 -2.43 -20.56 -35.62
CA ALA A 68 -2.47 -19.09 -35.59
C ALA A 68 -2.23 -18.47 -34.18
N VAL A 69 -2.19 -19.29 -33.13
CA VAL A 69 -2.03 -18.80 -31.73
C VAL A 69 -0.56 -18.84 -31.30
N SER A 70 0.26 -19.74 -31.84
CA SER A 70 1.69 -19.84 -31.51
C SER A 70 2.52 -18.72 -32.12
N GLU A 71 2.28 -18.34 -33.38
CA GLU A 71 3.00 -17.23 -34.03
C GLU A 71 2.61 -15.87 -33.44
N GLY A 72 1.36 -15.71 -32.98
CA GLY A 72 0.92 -14.51 -32.27
C GLY A 72 1.46 -14.39 -30.85
N LEU A 73 1.77 -15.52 -30.19
CA LEU A 73 2.39 -15.55 -28.88
C LEU A 73 3.90 -15.26 -28.96
N GLU A 74 4.60 -15.82 -29.96
CA GLU A 74 6.03 -15.54 -30.18
C GLU A 74 6.25 -14.10 -30.67
N LYS A 75 5.40 -13.57 -31.57
CA LYS A 75 5.45 -12.13 -31.91
C LYS A 75 5.10 -11.22 -30.74
N ARG A 76 4.26 -11.66 -29.80
CA ARG A 76 4.00 -10.92 -28.55
C ARG A 76 5.16 -11.02 -27.58
N LYS A 77 5.87 -12.16 -27.49
CA LYS A 77 7.11 -12.27 -26.71
C LYS A 77 8.22 -11.42 -27.30
N GLU A 78 8.37 -11.35 -28.63
CA GLU A 78 9.31 -10.45 -29.31
C GLU A 78 8.92 -8.97 -29.17
N GLN A 79 7.62 -8.64 -29.26
CA GLN A 79 7.14 -7.26 -29.00
C GLN A 79 7.29 -6.85 -27.53
N ILE A 80 7.12 -7.78 -26.59
CA ILE A 80 7.39 -7.54 -25.16
C ILE A 80 8.90 -7.40 -24.94
N ALA A 81 9.75 -8.24 -25.56
CA ALA A 81 11.20 -8.12 -25.48
C ALA A 81 11.72 -6.80 -26.07
N THR A 82 11.17 -6.35 -27.21
CA THR A 82 11.54 -5.06 -27.84
C THR A 82 10.97 -3.85 -27.09
N THR A 83 9.79 -3.96 -26.47
CA THR A 83 9.26 -2.88 -25.60
C THR A 83 10.01 -2.80 -24.27
N ILE A 84 10.55 -3.93 -23.78
CA ILE A 84 11.44 -3.98 -22.60
C ILE A 84 12.82 -3.39 -22.95
N ASP A 85 13.35 -3.63 -24.16
CA ASP A 85 14.60 -3.01 -24.63
C ASP A 85 14.47 -1.49 -24.82
N ASP A 86 13.34 -1.01 -25.36
CA ASP A 86 13.09 0.43 -25.52
C ASP A 86 12.81 1.15 -24.18
N GLN A 87 12.37 0.42 -23.14
CA GLN A 87 12.25 0.93 -21.76
C GLN A 87 13.54 0.76 -20.94
N HIS A 88 14.45 -0.15 -21.33
CA HIS A 88 15.75 -0.36 -20.69
C HIS A 88 16.72 0.83 -20.86
N ASN A 89 16.49 1.70 -21.85
CA ASN A 89 17.31 2.88 -22.11
C ASN A 89 16.99 4.11 -21.25
N ARG A 90 16.19 3.98 -20.17
CA ARG A 90 15.95 5.06 -19.18
C ARG A 90 16.73 4.91 -17.88
N GLY A 91 17.67 3.97 -17.80
CA GLY A 91 18.74 4.03 -16.82
C GLY A 91 19.95 4.69 -17.47
N GLU A 92 20.08 6.01 -17.37
CA GLU A 92 21.33 6.68 -17.77
C GLU A 92 22.48 6.03 -16.98
N ASP A 93 23.48 5.50 -17.70
CA ASP A 93 24.68 4.95 -17.11
C ASP A 93 25.46 6.10 -16.45
N PHE A 94 25.28 6.28 -15.15
CA PHE A 94 25.91 7.36 -14.40
C PHE A 94 27.44 7.23 -14.49
N GLY A 95 28.07 8.18 -15.18
CA GLY A 95 29.52 8.32 -15.23
C GLY A 95 30.12 8.62 -13.85
N GLU A 96 31.44 8.44 -13.69
CA GLU A 96 32.12 8.67 -12.41
C GLU A 96 31.92 10.09 -11.85
N ASP A 97 31.79 11.07 -12.74
CA ASP A 97 31.55 12.48 -12.40
C ASP A 97 30.15 12.68 -11.79
N GLU A 98 29.13 11.96 -12.26
CA GLU A 98 27.75 12.11 -11.83
C GLU A 98 27.48 11.48 -10.47
N SER A 99 28.11 10.34 -10.17
CA SER A 99 28.10 9.71 -8.84
C SER A 99 28.74 10.63 -7.79
N SER A 100 29.80 11.35 -8.19
CA SER A 100 30.53 12.28 -7.32
C SER A 100 29.74 13.57 -7.07
N MET A 101 29.06 14.11 -8.09
CA MET A 101 28.11 15.23 -7.94
C MET A 101 26.93 14.87 -7.04
N THR A 102 26.36 13.67 -7.24
CA THR A 102 25.24 13.16 -6.43
C THR A 102 25.64 13.03 -4.96
N LEU A 103 26.82 12.44 -4.69
CA LEU A 103 27.35 12.32 -3.33
C LEU A 103 27.49 13.70 -2.67
N THR A 104 28.04 14.68 -3.38
CA THR A 104 28.24 16.04 -2.86
C THR A 104 26.92 16.69 -2.47
N SER A 105 25.90 16.63 -3.33
CA SER A 105 24.56 17.17 -3.03
C SER A 105 23.91 16.50 -1.80
N PHE A 106 24.06 15.18 -1.63
CA PHE A 106 23.51 14.48 -0.46
C PHE A 106 24.25 14.80 0.83
N ILE A 107 25.58 14.97 0.78
CA ILE A 107 26.40 15.40 1.92
C ILE A 107 26.03 16.82 2.35
N GLU A 108 25.90 17.76 1.40
CA GLU A 108 25.52 19.14 1.69
C GLU A 108 24.18 19.22 2.44
N LYS A 109 23.20 18.40 2.04
CA LYS A 109 21.89 18.32 2.71
C LYS A 109 21.94 17.54 4.02
N ASN A 110 22.86 16.59 4.17
CA ASN A 110 22.94 15.70 5.33
C ASN A 110 24.39 15.51 5.83
N PRO A 111 25.05 16.54 6.39
CA PRO A 111 26.47 16.46 6.75
C PRO A 111 26.80 15.35 7.76
N LYS A 112 25.85 15.02 8.65
CA LYS A 112 26.01 13.96 9.65
C LYS A 112 26.08 12.55 9.06
N LEU A 113 25.68 12.36 7.81
CA LEU A 113 25.67 11.07 7.12
C LEU A 113 26.81 10.92 6.12
N GLU A 114 27.77 11.85 6.07
CA GLU A 114 28.85 11.88 5.10
C GLU A 114 29.65 10.55 5.04
N GLU A 115 30.08 10.04 6.19
CA GLU A 115 30.81 8.76 6.30
C GLU A 115 30.00 7.59 5.72
N ALA A 116 28.70 7.54 6.03
CA ALA A 116 27.81 6.46 5.58
C ALA A 116 27.54 6.56 4.07
N LEU A 117 27.33 7.77 3.55
CA LEU A 117 27.11 8.01 2.12
C LEU A 117 28.35 7.65 1.30
N LYS A 118 29.55 8.02 1.77
CA LYS A 118 30.82 7.64 1.12
C LYS A 118 30.99 6.13 1.05
N LYS A 119 30.83 5.43 2.19
CA LYS A 119 30.92 3.96 2.24
C LYS A 119 29.91 3.29 1.32
N THR A 120 28.66 3.75 1.33
CA THR A 120 27.61 3.22 0.44
C THR A 120 27.97 3.37 -1.04
N ARG A 121 28.50 4.54 -1.44
CA ARG A 121 28.99 4.76 -2.81
C ARG A 121 30.12 3.80 -3.16
N ASP A 122 31.10 3.64 -2.27
CA ASP A 122 32.29 2.84 -2.53
C ASP A 122 31.93 1.36 -2.66
N HIS A 123 31.01 0.85 -1.81
CA HIS A 123 30.50 -0.50 -1.94
C HIS A 123 29.63 -0.70 -3.20
N TYR A 124 28.85 0.31 -3.60
CA TYR A 124 28.11 0.28 -4.87
C TYR A 124 29.06 0.20 -6.07
N LYS A 125 30.13 1.02 -6.09
CA LYS A 125 31.14 1.01 -7.16
C LYS A 125 31.84 -0.34 -7.25
N GLY A 126 32.32 -0.89 -6.13
CA GLY A 126 32.95 -2.21 -6.11
C GLY A 126 32.02 -3.31 -6.62
N LEU A 127 30.72 -3.26 -6.28
CA LEU A 127 29.74 -4.20 -6.81
C LEU A 127 29.51 -4.03 -8.33
N LYS A 128 29.45 -2.79 -8.82
CA LYS A 128 29.31 -2.50 -10.26
C LYS A 128 30.53 -2.99 -11.05
N GLU A 129 31.74 -2.77 -10.53
CA GLU A 129 32.99 -3.24 -11.13
C GLU A 129 33.09 -4.77 -11.13
N ALA A 130 32.76 -5.42 -10.00
CA ALA A 130 32.72 -6.88 -9.91
C ALA A 130 31.73 -7.49 -10.92
N PHE A 131 30.57 -6.85 -11.12
CA PHE A 131 29.60 -7.26 -12.13
C PHE A 131 30.16 -7.09 -13.56
N ALA A 132 30.74 -5.94 -13.88
CA ALA A 132 31.34 -5.67 -15.19
C ALA A 132 32.47 -6.66 -15.52
N ASN A 133 33.22 -7.10 -14.52
CA ASN A 133 34.30 -8.08 -14.67
C ASN A 133 33.82 -9.54 -14.63
N GLY A 134 32.53 -9.80 -14.34
CA GLY A 134 31.96 -11.14 -14.24
C GLY A 134 32.36 -11.93 -12.98
N ILE A 135 32.91 -11.26 -11.96
CA ILE A 135 33.51 -11.87 -10.77
C ILE A 135 32.50 -11.84 -9.60
N LEU A 136 31.33 -12.44 -9.80
CA LEU A 136 30.23 -12.40 -8.82
C LEU A 136 30.29 -13.47 -7.72
N ALA A 137 31.11 -14.51 -7.90
CA ALA A 137 31.32 -15.60 -6.96
C ALA A 137 32.62 -15.43 -6.17
N THR A 138 32.77 -14.29 -5.49
CA THR A 138 33.95 -13.97 -4.64
C THR A 138 33.54 -13.44 -3.27
N GLU A 139 34.46 -13.57 -2.31
CA GLU A 139 34.32 -13.01 -0.97
C GLU A 139 34.28 -11.47 -0.98
N GLU A 140 34.95 -10.84 -1.95
CA GLU A 140 34.92 -9.37 -2.16
C GLU A 140 33.50 -8.87 -2.45
N VAL A 141 32.74 -9.58 -3.29
CA VAL A 141 31.34 -9.25 -3.55
C VAL A 141 30.50 -9.41 -2.29
N GLU A 142 30.78 -10.43 -1.48
CA GLU A 142 30.13 -10.63 -0.19
C GLU A 142 30.35 -9.42 0.74
N GLU A 143 31.58 -8.90 0.79
CA GLU A 143 31.94 -7.71 1.57
C GLU A 143 31.22 -6.45 1.07
N HIS A 144 31.15 -6.23 -0.24
CA HIS A 144 30.41 -5.09 -0.80
C HIS A 144 28.91 -5.16 -0.48
N ILE A 145 28.29 -6.35 -0.60
CA ILE A 145 26.87 -6.54 -0.25
C ILE A 145 26.65 -6.31 1.25
N LYS A 146 27.51 -6.87 2.12
CA LYS A 146 27.46 -6.64 3.57
C LYS A 146 27.72 -5.18 3.93
N GLY A 147 28.55 -4.48 3.18
CA GLY A 147 28.82 -3.06 3.31
C GLY A 147 27.57 -2.22 3.05
N LEU A 148 26.90 -2.46 1.92
CA LEU A 148 25.60 -1.85 1.60
C LEU A 148 24.54 -2.17 2.67
N PHE A 149 24.57 -3.38 3.23
CA PHE A 149 23.63 -3.81 4.27
C PHE A 149 23.89 -3.15 5.63
N SER A 150 25.13 -3.18 6.10
CA SER A 150 25.53 -2.66 7.42
C SER A 150 25.44 -1.13 7.49
N GLY A 151 25.77 -0.45 6.40
CA GLY A 151 25.57 1.00 6.26
C GLY A 151 24.11 1.40 6.45
N TYR A 152 23.16 0.57 6.01
CA TYR A 152 21.72 0.78 6.18
C TYR A 152 21.22 0.36 7.56
N THR A 153 21.52 -0.86 8.03
CA THR A 153 20.91 -1.41 9.25
C THR A 153 21.29 -0.67 10.52
N ASN A 154 22.51 -0.10 10.58
CA ASN A 154 23.06 0.58 11.75
C ASN A 154 22.50 1.99 11.96
N GLN A 155 21.65 2.48 11.05
CA GLN A 155 21.14 3.85 11.06
C GLN A 155 19.72 3.93 11.63
N HIS A 156 19.37 5.08 12.22
CA HIS A 156 17.99 5.37 12.64
C HIS A 156 17.06 5.64 11.43
N LYS A 157 15.73 5.57 11.62
CA LYS A 157 14.71 5.59 10.53
C LYS A 157 14.93 6.74 9.49
N PRO A 158 15.02 8.03 9.86
CA PRO A 158 15.30 9.11 8.90
C PRO A 158 16.59 8.95 8.10
N ALA A 159 17.67 8.47 8.73
CA ALA A 159 18.93 8.24 8.04
C ALA A 159 18.86 7.07 7.06
N LYS A 160 18.04 6.05 7.35
CA LYS A 160 17.74 4.96 6.41
C LYS A 160 17.05 5.47 5.16
N ALA A 161 16.09 6.38 5.28
CA ALA A 161 15.38 6.94 4.14
C ALA A 161 16.35 7.66 3.19
N VAL A 162 17.18 8.56 3.73
CA VAL A 162 18.20 9.30 2.96
C VAL A 162 19.20 8.37 2.27
N LEU A 163 19.65 7.32 2.96
CA LEU A 163 20.56 6.34 2.36
C LEU A 163 19.90 5.55 1.24
N THR A 164 18.61 5.21 1.36
CA THR A 164 17.87 4.54 0.29
C THR A 164 17.64 5.48 -0.90
N ASP A 165 17.27 6.74 -0.67
CA ASP A 165 17.20 7.76 -1.74
C ASP A 165 18.52 7.85 -2.51
N PHE A 166 19.63 7.84 -1.79
CA PHE A 166 20.96 7.86 -2.39
C PHE A 166 21.24 6.60 -3.21
N THR A 167 20.92 5.39 -2.72
CA THR A 167 21.12 4.15 -3.49
C THR A 167 20.19 4.03 -4.69
N VAL A 168 18.96 4.55 -4.59
CA VAL A 168 18.06 4.71 -5.74
C VAL A 168 18.73 5.60 -6.79
N ARG A 169 19.24 6.77 -6.38
CA ARG A 169 19.87 7.70 -7.31
C ARG A 169 21.16 7.17 -7.94
N LEU A 170 21.90 6.31 -7.23
CA LEU A 170 23.03 5.56 -7.79
C LEU A 170 22.60 4.50 -8.82
N GLY A 171 21.33 4.09 -8.85
CA GLY A 171 20.85 3.02 -9.73
C GLY A 171 20.99 1.61 -9.15
N LEU A 172 21.00 1.46 -7.82
CA LEU A 172 21.03 0.16 -7.16
C LEU A 172 19.87 -0.78 -7.59
N PRO A 173 18.61 -0.32 -7.77
CA PRO A 173 17.53 -1.18 -8.27
C PRO A 173 17.84 -1.83 -9.63
N LYS A 174 18.41 -1.06 -10.56
CA LYS A 174 18.77 -1.53 -11.90
C LYS A 174 19.97 -2.48 -11.85
N LEU A 175 21.04 -2.10 -11.16
CA LEU A 175 22.19 -2.99 -10.94
C LEU A 175 21.77 -4.32 -10.30
N ALA A 176 20.85 -4.27 -9.35
CA ALA A 176 20.35 -5.47 -8.69
C ALA A 176 19.57 -6.39 -9.63
N TYR A 177 18.73 -5.80 -10.48
CA TYR A 177 17.99 -6.53 -11.50
C TYR A 177 18.95 -7.21 -12.48
N ASP A 178 19.97 -6.48 -12.95
CA ASP A 178 20.93 -6.97 -13.92
C ASP A 178 21.77 -8.12 -13.35
N ILE A 179 22.30 -7.98 -12.13
CA ILE A 179 23.07 -9.05 -11.45
C ILE A 179 22.23 -10.33 -11.31
N ILE A 180 21.01 -10.21 -10.78
CA ILE A 180 20.18 -11.40 -10.52
C ILE A 180 19.74 -12.05 -11.84
N THR A 181 19.39 -11.25 -12.85
CA THR A 181 18.97 -11.75 -14.16
C THR A 181 20.12 -12.44 -14.88
N ASP A 182 21.28 -11.80 -14.95
CA ASP A 182 22.48 -12.36 -15.56
C ASP A 182 22.88 -13.69 -14.91
N ARG A 183 22.86 -13.76 -13.57
CA ARG A 183 23.18 -15.01 -12.86
C ARG A 183 22.14 -16.11 -13.05
N ARG A 184 20.84 -15.78 -13.10
CA ARG A 184 19.79 -16.77 -13.41
C ARG A 184 19.92 -17.32 -14.83
N ASN A 185 20.26 -16.46 -15.80
CA ASN A 185 20.38 -16.87 -17.19
C ASN A 185 21.65 -17.69 -17.46
N ASN A 186 22.76 -17.33 -16.83
CA ASN A 186 24.06 -17.97 -17.05
C ASN A 186 24.34 -19.15 -16.11
N CYS A 187 23.65 -19.25 -14.98
CA CYS A 187 23.78 -20.32 -13.99
C CYS A 187 22.40 -20.78 -13.47
N PRO A 188 21.59 -21.52 -14.26
CA PRO A 188 20.27 -22.00 -13.83
C PRO A 188 20.30 -22.87 -12.57
N GLU A 189 21.44 -23.49 -12.27
CA GLU A 189 21.69 -24.26 -11.05
C GLU A 189 21.58 -23.38 -9.79
N LEU A 190 21.70 -22.06 -9.90
CA LEU A 190 21.59 -21.12 -8.79
C LEU A 190 20.30 -21.34 -7.97
N THR A 191 19.18 -21.53 -8.66
CA THR A 191 17.87 -21.68 -8.03
C THR A 191 17.42 -23.14 -7.93
N THR A 192 18.03 -24.06 -8.68
CA THR A 192 17.59 -25.47 -8.79
C THR A 192 18.50 -26.47 -8.03
N TRP A 193 19.79 -26.19 -7.89
CA TRP A 193 20.73 -27.09 -7.21
C TRP A 193 20.67 -26.97 -5.69
N ASP A 194 20.35 -28.09 -5.01
CA ASP A 194 20.31 -28.15 -3.55
C ASP A 194 21.62 -28.71 -2.96
N ARG A 195 22.41 -27.80 -2.38
CA ARG A 195 23.66 -28.15 -1.71
C ARG A 195 23.50 -29.07 -0.50
N GLU A 196 22.34 -29.07 0.15
CA GLU A 196 22.11 -29.94 1.31
C GLU A 196 22.05 -31.43 0.92
N THR A 197 21.53 -31.74 -0.28
CA THR A 197 21.50 -33.11 -0.81
C THR A 197 22.90 -33.65 -1.14
N SER A 198 23.83 -32.78 -1.52
CA SER A 198 25.21 -33.15 -1.82
C SER A 198 25.98 -33.46 -0.55
N THR A 199 25.76 -32.72 0.53
CA THR A 199 26.32 -33.03 1.86
C THR A 199 25.74 -34.27 2.51
N GLU A 200 24.45 -34.58 2.30
CA GLU A 200 23.83 -35.80 2.83
C GLU A 200 24.34 -37.04 2.08
N LYS A 201 24.45 -36.99 0.75
CA LYS A 201 25.09 -38.06 -0.05
C LYS A 201 26.56 -38.26 0.29
N GLN A 202 27.33 -37.18 0.49
CA GLN A 202 28.71 -37.29 0.94
C GLN A 202 28.80 -37.86 2.37
N ALA A 203 27.85 -37.58 3.26
CA ALA A 203 27.82 -38.19 4.59
C ALA A 203 27.50 -39.69 4.52
N GLU A 204 26.55 -40.10 3.67
CA GLU A 204 26.22 -41.51 3.43
C GLU A 204 27.37 -42.27 2.73
N GLU A 205 28.05 -41.66 1.76
CA GLU A 205 29.24 -42.21 1.10
C GLU A 205 30.45 -42.26 2.04
N ASN A 206 30.59 -41.28 2.94
CA ASN A 206 31.62 -41.28 3.97
C ASN A 206 31.32 -42.27 5.10
N GLU A 207 30.05 -42.56 5.41
CA GLU A 207 29.69 -43.65 6.32
C GLU A 207 29.86 -45.03 5.65
N ALA A 208 29.60 -45.14 4.34
CA ALA A 208 29.86 -46.34 3.56
C ALA A 208 31.36 -46.61 3.38
N SER A 209 32.19 -45.57 3.20
CA SER A 209 33.65 -45.66 3.12
C SER A 209 34.32 -45.74 4.50
N ALA A 210 33.76 -45.17 5.56
CA ALA A 210 34.24 -45.39 6.93
C ALA A 210 34.07 -46.86 7.38
N ASN A 211 33.17 -47.61 6.74
CA ASN A 211 33.04 -49.07 6.89
C ASN A 211 33.98 -49.87 5.96
N ALA A 212 34.67 -49.21 5.02
CA ALA A 212 35.62 -49.81 4.09
C ALA A 212 36.95 -49.02 4.13
N GLU A 213 37.84 -49.46 5.02
CA GLU A 213 39.24 -49.04 5.17
C GLU A 213 39.51 -47.85 6.11
N LYS A 214 40.01 -48.19 7.30
CA LYS A 214 40.83 -47.30 8.12
C LYS A 214 42.22 -47.20 7.48
N THR A 215 42.58 -46.04 6.96
CA THR A 215 43.97 -45.57 7.00
C THR A 215 44.02 -44.06 7.13
N GLU A 216 44.77 -43.61 8.14
CA GLU A 216 44.99 -42.22 8.48
C GLU A 216 45.97 -41.57 7.49
N SER A 217 45.51 -40.56 6.75
CA SER A 217 46.28 -39.33 6.49
C SER A 217 45.44 -38.39 5.64
N GLU A 218 45.05 -37.24 6.18
CA GLU A 218 45.30 -35.90 5.62
C GLU A 218 44.52 -34.85 6.41
N LYS A 219 45.28 -34.11 7.23
CA LYS A 219 44.88 -32.81 7.77
C LYS A 219 45.31 -31.74 6.76
N ASN A 220 44.47 -30.71 6.65
CA ASN A 220 44.68 -29.40 6.01
C ASN A 220 44.39 -29.32 4.52
N ASP A 221 43.12 -29.42 4.15
CA ASP A 221 42.60 -28.63 3.04
C ASP A 221 41.72 -27.50 3.58
N LYS A 222 42.14 -26.25 3.33
CA LYS A 222 41.24 -25.11 3.33
C LYS A 222 40.13 -25.46 2.33
N LYS A 223 38.91 -25.66 2.83
CA LYS A 223 37.71 -25.95 2.05
C LYS A 223 37.54 -24.86 0.99
N THR A 224 38.06 -25.07 -0.22
CA THR A 224 37.81 -24.21 -1.38
C THR A 224 36.31 -24.22 -1.60
N SER A 225 35.64 -23.12 -1.26
CA SER A 225 34.20 -22.96 -1.43
C SER A 225 33.84 -23.22 -2.89
N ASN A 226 32.88 -24.10 -3.13
CA ASN A 226 32.34 -24.34 -4.47
C ASN A 226 31.83 -22.99 -5.02
N PRO A 227 32.26 -22.53 -6.21
CA PRO A 227 31.83 -21.25 -6.77
C PRO A 227 30.30 -21.05 -6.79
N LEU A 228 29.54 -22.14 -6.97
CA LEU A 228 28.08 -22.10 -6.95
C LEU A 228 27.51 -21.91 -5.54
N GLU A 229 28.14 -22.47 -4.51
CA GLU A 229 27.74 -22.24 -3.11
C GLU A 229 27.95 -20.79 -2.72
N LEU A 230 29.11 -20.23 -3.05
CA LEU A 230 29.44 -18.83 -2.78
C LEU A 230 28.50 -17.90 -3.56
N LEU A 231 28.17 -18.23 -4.81
CA LEU A 231 27.20 -17.48 -5.58
C LEU A 231 25.79 -17.52 -4.97
N GLN A 232 25.33 -18.69 -4.49
CA GLN A 232 24.05 -18.80 -3.77
C GLN A 232 24.05 -17.95 -2.50
N ASP A 233 25.15 -17.94 -1.74
CA ASP A 233 25.27 -17.14 -0.52
C ASP A 233 25.27 -15.63 -0.83
N ASN A 234 26.01 -15.20 -1.86
CA ASN A 234 26.03 -13.80 -2.33
C ASN A 234 24.64 -13.33 -2.79
N ILE A 235 23.96 -14.10 -3.65
CA ILE A 235 22.60 -13.75 -4.11
C ILE A 235 21.63 -13.76 -2.94
N CYS A 236 21.71 -14.73 -2.03
CA CYS A 236 20.86 -14.76 -0.85
C CYS A 236 21.06 -13.50 0.00
N LEU A 237 22.31 -13.11 0.29
CA LEU A 237 22.65 -11.88 1.01
C LEU A 237 22.09 -10.65 0.31
N PHE A 238 22.23 -10.57 -1.01
CA PHE A 238 21.74 -9.46 -1.80
C PHE A 238 20.21 -9.33 -1.78
N LEU A 239 19.48 -10.45 -1.88
CA LEU A 239 18.02 -10.47 -1.67
C LEU A 239 17.63 -9.97 -0.28
N GLY A 240 18.48 -10.20 0.73
CA GLY A 240 18.29 -9.66 2.08
C GLY A 240 18.44 -8.14 2.13
N ALA A 241 19.39 -7.58 1.38
CA ALA A 241 19.54 -6.14 1.24
C ALA A 241 18.31 -5.51 0.55
N LEU A 242 17.85 -6.09 -0.56
CA LEU A 242 16.67 -5.63 -1.29
C LEU A 242 15.40 -5.67 -0.42
N LEU A 243 15.23 -6.72 0.37
CA LEU A 243 14.14 -6.81 1.35
C LEU A 243 14.16 -5.64 2.34
N ASN A 244 15.33 -5.27 2.83
CA ASN A 244 15.49 -4.18 3.80
C ASN A 244 15.27 -2.79 3.19
N TYR A 245 15.75 -2.56 1.97
CA TYR A 245 15.53 -1.30 1.25
C TYR A 245 14.05 -1.12 0.89
N SER A 246 13.35 -2.21 0.53
CA SER A 246 11.92 -2.17 0.19
C SER A 246 10.97 -2.02 1.39
N ASP A 247 11.39 -2.32 2.63
CA ASP A 247 10.50 -2.27 3.82
C ASP A 247 10.02 -0.85 4.14
N LEU A 248 10.85 0.17 3.89
CA LEU A 248 10.61 1.54 4.35
C LEU A 248 10.57 2.60 3.24
N HIS A 249 10.85 2.24 1.98
CA HIS A 249 11.11 3.24 0.94
C HIS A 249 10.26 3.06 -0.31
N ASP A 250 9.27 3.94 -0.49
CA ASP A 250 8.29 3.82 -1.59
C ASP A 250 8.95 4.00 -2.95
N GLU A 251 9.82 4.99 -3.10
CA GLU A 251 10.52 5.25 -4.36
C GLU A 251 11.42 4.07 -4.76
N PHE A 252 12.04 3.38 -3.80
CA PHE A 252 12.85 2.20 -4.09
C PHE A 252 11.99 1.07 -4.66
N CYS A 253 10.81 0.85 -4.08
CA CYS A 253 9.85 -0.13 -4.58
C CYS A 253 9.32 0.23 -5.96
N LEU A 254 9.10 1.53 -6.26
CA LEU A 254 8.66 2.00 -7.57
C LEU A 254 9.75 1.82 -8.63
N GLU A 255 11.00 2.18 -8.32
CA GLU A 255 12.13 1.99 -9.25
C GLU A 255 12.41 0.50 -9.51
N CYS A 256 12.36 -0.35 -8.47
CA CYS A 256 12.40 -1.80 -8.65
C CYS A 256 11.24 -2.31 -9.53
N ASN A 257 10.07 -1.69 -9.43
CA ASN A 257 8.91 -2.05 -10.23
C ASN A 257 9.09 -1.69 -11.71
N GLU A 258 9.64 -0.51 -12.01
CA GLU A 258 9.90 -0.05 -13.38
C GLU A 258 10.93 -0.94 -14.11
N VAL A 259 11.98 -1.40 -13.42
CA VAL A 259 12.99 -2.29 -14.04
C VAL A 259 12.51 -3.74 -14.23
N GLY A 260 11.33 -4.10 -13.71
CA GLY A 260 10.77 -5.45 -13.85
C GLY A 260 11.11 -6.43 -12.72
N MET A 261 11.53 -5.94 -11.55
CA MET A 261 11.91 -6.79 -10.41
C MET A 261 10.77 -7.68 -9.90
N VAL A 262 9.51 -7.23 -10.02
CA VAL A 262 8.32 -8.03 -9.65
C VAL A 262 8.26 -9.33 -10.46
N GLN A 263 8.42 -9.23 -11.79
CA GLN A 263 8.42 -10.39 -12.69
C GLN A 263 9.56 -11.34 -12.32
N LEU A 264 10.78 -10.80 -12.17
CA LEU A 264 11.98 -11.55 -11.82
C LEU A 264 11.80 -12.35 -10.52
N PHE A 265 11.26 -11.71 -9.47
CA PHE A 265 11.06 -12.37 -8.18
C PHE A 265 9.91 -13.37 -8.19
N VAL A 266 8.87 -13.15 -9.00
CA VAL A 266 7.80 -14.14 -9.18
C VAL A 266 8.33 -15.40 -9.85
N GLU A 267 9.13 -15.27 -10.91
CA GLU A 267 9.76 -16.40 -11.60
C GLU A 267 10.75 -17.14 -10.71
N MET A 268 11.68 -16.41 -10.09
CA MET A 268 12.67 -16.99 -9.19
C MET A 268 11.99 -17.70 -7.99
N SER A 269 10.89 -17.14 -7.47
CA SER A 269 10.14 -17.79 -6.39
C SER A 269 9.44 -19.07 -6.84
N LYS A 270 9.04 -19.20 -8.12
CA LYS A 270 8.50 -20.45 -8.67
C LYS A 270 9.55 -21.55 -8.71
N GLU A 271 10.76 -21.21 -9.17
CA GLU A 271 11.89 -22.14 -9.23
C GLU A 271 12.30 -22.64 -7.85
N LEU A 272 12.17 -21.81 -6.82
CA LEU A 272 12.59 -22.14 -5.46
C LEU A 272 11.51 -22.88 -4.64
N GLN A 273 10.28 -23.08 -5.13
CA GLN A 273 9.20 -23.72 -4.33
C GLN A 273 9.48 -25.18 -4.00
N ASP A 274 10.20 -25.88 -4.86
CA ASP A 274 10.68 -27.24 -4.63
C ASP A 274 11.62 -27.36 -3.42
N SER A 275 12.16 -26.25 -2.90
CA SER A 275 12.92 -26.22 -1.65
C SER A 275 12.05 -26.37 -0.39
N ILE A 276 10.72 -26.28 -0.51
CA ILE A 276 9.79 -26.36 0.63
C ILE A 276 9.81 -27.75 1.28
N PRO A 277 9.62 -28.88 0.56
CA PRO A 277 9.71 -30.23 1.14
C PRO A 277 11.01 -30.48 1.90
N HIS A 278 12.15 -30.00 1.39
CA HIS A 278 13.45 -30.15 2.05
C HIS A 278 13.54 -29.42 3.40
N ASN A 279 12.71 -28.40 3.61
CA ASN A 279 12.65 -27.65 4.86
C ASN A 279 11.69 -28.29 5.89
N VAL A 280 10.83 -29.24 5.50
CA VAL A 280 9.81 -29.82 6.39
C VAL A 280 10.43 -30.47 7.63
N LYS A 281 11.58 -31.13 7.47
CA LYS A 281 12.35 -31.74 8.57
C LYS A 281 12.78 -30.74 9.65
N TYR A 282 12.82 -29.44 9.34
CA TYR A 282 13.19 -28.38 10.27
C TYR A 282 11.98 -27.69 10.93
N VAL A 283 10.75 -28.12 10.62
CA VAL A 283 9.52 -27.57 11.19
C VAL A 283 9.29 -28.18 12.57
N GLU A 284 9.13 -27.32 13.58
CA GLU A 284 8.73 -27.76 14.90
C GLU A 284 7.24 -28.14 14.91
N PRO A 285 6.84 -29.38 15.28
CA PRO A 285 5.46 -29.83 15.13
C PRO A 285 4.43 -28.97 15.89
N LYS A 286 4.78 -28.54 17.11
CA LYS A 286 3.88 -27.75 17.97
C LYS A 286 3.76 -26.31 17.51
N THR A 287 4.87 -25.71 17.09
CA THR A 287 4.92 -24.29 16.76
C THR A 287 4.87 -24.05 15.26
N GLN A 288 4.86 -25.08 14.40
CA GLN A 288 4.97 -24.92 12.94
C GLN A 288 6.14 -23.98 12.53
N ARG A 289 7.12 -23.79 13.43
CA ARG A 289 8.21 -22.84 13.26
C ARG A 289 9.33 -23.55 12.55
N LEU A 290 9.86 -22.91 11.52
CA LEU A 290 11.06 -23.39 10.87
C LEU A 290 12.29 -23.02 11.72
N LYS A 291 13.02 -24.02 12.24
CA LYS A 291 14.22 -23.82 13.07
C LYS A 291 15.44 -23.43 12.25
N LYS A 292 15.55 -23.97 11.03
CA LYS A 292 16.64 -23.76 10.09
C LYS A 292 16.05 -23.65 8.69
N PHE A 293 16.61 -22.76 7.88
CA PHE A 293 16.30 -22.67 6.46
C PHE A 293 17.48 -23.23 5.65
N THR A 294 17.20 -24.02 4.63
CA THR A 294 18.14 -24.22 3.52
C THR A 294 18.42 -22.87 2.84
N VAL A 295 19.54 -22.71 2.12
CA VAL A 295 19.83 -21.44 1.44
C VAL A 295 18.79 -21.09 0.39
N ARG A 296 18.34 -22.08 -0.39
CA ARG A 296 17.21 -21.93 -1.32
C ARG A 296 15.93 -21.49 -0.60
N GLY A 297 15.63 -22.07 0.56
CA GLY A 297 14.51 -21.64 1.40
C GLY A 297 14.66 -20.21 1.93
N LYS A 298 15.88 -19.77 2.28
CA LYS A 298 16.16 -18.36 2.64
C LYS A 298 15.94 -17.44 1.45
N MET A 299 16.40 -17.81 0.25
CA MET A 299 16.19 -17.05 -0.98
C MET A 299 14.69 -16.91 -1.28
N LEU A 300 13.93 -18.00 -1.20
CA LEU A 300 12.47 -17.98 -1.36
C LEU A 300 11.81 -17.04 -0.33
N SER A 301 12.18 -17.17 0.94
CA SER A 301 11.66 -16.34 2.04
C SER A 301 11.92 -14.84 1.84
N ARG A 302 13.14 -14.47 1.39
CA ARG A 302 13.56 -13.08 1.13
C ARG A 302 12.87 -12.51 -0.11
N SER A 303 12.72 -13.33 -1.16
CA SER A 303 12.01 -12.96 -2.39
C SER A 303 10.54 -12.69 -2.11
N LEU A 304 9.86 -13.61 -1.40
CA LEU A 304 8.47 -13.42 -0.97
C LEU A 304 8.32 -12.23 0.00
N GLY A 305 9.29 -11.99 0.88
CA GLY A 305 9.29 -10.79 1.71
C GLY A 305 9.35 -9.49 0.89
N THR A 306 10.18 -9.47 -0.16
CA THR A 306 10.31 -8.30 -1.02
C THR A 306 9.06 -8.11 -1.88
N LEU A 307 8.49 -9.20 -2.39
CA LEU A 307 7.19 -9.19 -3.07
C LEU A 307 6.07 -8.69 -2.16
N HIS A 308 6.07 -9.04 -0.87
CA HIS A 308 5.13 -8.47 0.10
C HIS A 308 5.31 -6.95 0.25
N ASN A 309 6.53 -6.46 0.34
CA ASN A 309 6.78 -5.02 0.40
C ASN A 309 6.34 -4.31 -0.88
N PHE A 310 6.61 -4.90 -2.05
CA PHE A 310 6.12 -4.37 -3.31
C PHE A 310 4.59 -4.33 -3.36
N SER A 311 3.90 -5.41 -2.98
CA SER A 311 2.43 -5.50 -3.09
C SER A 311 1.69 -4.44 -2.26
N LYS A 312 2.30 -3.93 -1.18
CA LYS A 312 1.76 -2.81 -0.39
C LYS A 312 1.52 -1.56 -1.25
N ARG A 313 2.25 -1.39 -2.35
CA ARG A 313 2.20 -0.18 -3.19
C ARG A 313 1.30 -0.42 -4.39
N VAL A 314 0.19 0.32 -4.47
CA VAL A 314 -0.80 0.19 -5.55
C VAL A 314 -0.19 0.17 -6.97
N PRO A 315 0.78 1.04 -7.33
CA PRO A 315 1.36 1.03 -8.68
C PRO A 315 2.05 -0.30 -9.07
N THR A 316 2.62 -1.03 -8.11
CA THR A 316 3.37 -2.26 -8.40
C THR A 316 2.44 -3.45 -8.63
N ARG A 317 1.21 -3.42 -8.10
CA ARG A 317 0.25 -4.53 -8.15
C ARG A 317 -0.12 -4.94 -9.59
N ALA A 318 -0.08 -4.00 -10.54
CA ALA A 318 -0.30 -4.28 -11.96
C ALA A 318 0.76 -5.24 -12.55
N ASN A 319 2.00 -5.18 -12.04
CA ASN A 319 3.06 -6.06 -12.49
C ASN A 319 2.93 -7.47 -11.91
N PHE A 320 2.31 -7.64 -10.74
CA PHE A 320 1.93 -8.97 -10.23
C PHE A 320 0.88 -9.64 -11.11
N ALA A 321 -0.10 -8.87 -11.59
CA ALA A 321 -1.11 -9.38 -12.53
C ALA A 321 -0.46 -9.78 -13.87
N SER A 322 0.45 -8.95 -14.39
CA SER A 322 1.22 -9.26 -15.61
C SER A 322 2.07 -10.53 -15.46
N ALA A 323 2.65 -10.73 -14.28
CA ALA A 323 3.40 -11.94 -13.91
C ALA A 323 2.53 -13.17 -13.61
N GLN A 324 1.20 -13.03 -13.66
CA GLN A 324 0.22 -14.05 -13.25
C GLN A 324 0.48 -14.58 -11.83
N ALA A 325 1.02 -13.74 -10.94
CA ALA A 325 1.56 -14.16 -9.64
C ALA A 325 0.52 -14.86 -8.76
N VAL A 326 -0.74 -14.41 -8.78
CA VAL A 326 -1.84 -14.97 -7.98
C VAL A 326 -2.01 -16.47 -8.25
N ASN A 327 -2.25 -16.85 -9.51
CA ASN A 327 -2.55 -18.24 -9.87
C ASN A 327 -1.30 -19.12 -9.97
N SER A 328 -0.19 -18.55 -10.45
CA SER A 328 1.00 -19.34 -10.79
C SER A 328 2.01 -19.48 -9.65
N LEU A 329 1.89 -18.70 -8.57
CA LEU A 329 2.83 -18.70 -7.44
C LEU A 329 2.10 -18.69 -6.10
N LEU A 330 1.23 -17.71 -5.87
CA LEU A 330 0.71 -17.42 -4.54
C LEU A 330 -0.35 -18.44 -4.08
N LEU A 331 -1.31 -18.81 -4.92
CA LEU A 331 -2.30 -19.84 -4.57
C LEU A 331 -1.69 -21.23 -4.31
N PRO A 332 -0.72 -21.71 -5.11
CA PRO A 332 0.06 -22.89 -4.75
C PRO A 332 0.76 -22.76 -3.39
N LEU A 333 1.46 -21.64 -3.15
CA LEU A 333 2.15 -21.41 -1.89
C LEU A 333 1.23 -21.27 -0.67
N LEU A 334 -0.01 -20.85 -0.86
CA LEU A 334 -0.99 -20.78 0.23
C LEU A 334 -1.28 -22.19 0.79
N LYS A 335 -1.14 -23.22 -0.03
CA LYS A 335 -1.29 -24.64 0.34
C LYS A 335 0.04 -25.31 0.71
N ALA A 336 1.12 -24.55 0.87
CA ALA A 336 2.42 -25.10 1.23
C ALA A 336 2.37 -25.81 2.59
N GLU A 337 3.06 -26.95 2.69
CA GLU A 337 3.15 -27.77 3.91
C GLU A 337 3.73 -26.98 5.08
N ILE A 338 4.58 -25.99 4.81
CA ILE A 338 5.21 -25.15 5.82
C ILE A 338 4.43 -23.84 5.96
N THR A 339 3.82 -23.66 7.13
CA THR A 339 2.93 -22.52 7.40
C THR A 339 3.59 -21.14 7.24
N PHE A 340 4.92 -21.07 7.39
CA PHE A 340 5.67 -19.83 7.19
C PHE A 340 5.57 -19.29 5.75
N TYR A 341 5.62 -20.17 4.74
CA TYR A 341 5.51 -19.75 3.34
C TYR A 341 4.07 -19.44 2.95
N SER A 342 3.10 -20.21 3.45
CA SER A 342 1.68 -19.91 3.23
C SER A 342 1.26 -18.61 3.90
N ALA A 343 1.79 -18.28 5.09
CA ALA A 343 1.58 -17.00 5.74
C ALA A 343 2.13 -15.82 4.92
N LYS A 344 3.34 -15.94 4.35
CA LYS A 344 3.89 -14.92 3.42
C LYS A 344 3.04 -14.78 2.16
N SER A 345 2.60 -15.90 1.58
CA SER A 345 1.71 -15.88 0.43
C SER A 345 0.40 -15.15 0.73
N LEU A 346 -0.21 -15.46 1.88
CA LEU A 346 -1.44 -14.81 2.34
C LEU A 346 -1.28 -13.30 2.50
N LEU A 347 -0.15 -12.84 3.08
CA LEU A 347 0.14 -11.42 3.21
C LEU A 347 0.24 -10.71 1.85
N ILE A 348 0.87 -11.34 0.85
CA ILE A 348 0.96 -10.77 -0.51
C ILE A 348 -0.44 -10.75 -1.15
N LEU A 349 -1.16 -11.89 -1.09
CA LEU A 349 -2.49 -12.04 -1.67
C LEU A 349 -3.48 -11.01 -1.14
N ALA A 350 -3.41 -10.69 0.16
CA ALA A 350 -4.30 -9.70 0.79
C ALA A 350 -4.25 -8.31 0.14
N TYR A 351 -3.12 -7.94 -0.49
CA TYR A 351 -2.99 -6.67 -1.24
C TYR A 351 -3.37 -6.79 -2.72
N LEU A 352 -3.32 -8.00 -3.29
CA LEU A 352 -3.53 -8.21 -4.73
C LEU A 352 -4.96 -8.58 -5.09
N ILE A 353 -5.72 -9.06 -4.12
CA ILE A 353 -7.07 -9.55 -4.32
C ILE A 353 -8.07 -8.38 -4.27
N ASP A 354 -8.91 -8.35 -5.30
CA ASP A 354 -10.07 -7.49 -5.44
C ASP A 354 -11.33 -8.25 -5.01
N GLU A 355 -12.51 -7.71 -5.26
CA GLU A 355 -13.71 -8.42 -4.82
C GLU A 355 -14.06 -9.64 -5.64
N GLN A 356 -13.79 -9.61 -6.94
CA GLN A 356 -14.13 -10.69 -7.86
C GLN A 356 -13.38 -11.96 -7.47
N ASN A 357 -12.16 -11.79 -6.97
CA ASN A 357 -11.31 -12.87 -6.50
C ASN A 357 -11.14 -12.90 -4.96
N ASN A 358 -11.99 -12.21 -4.19
CA ASN A 358 -11.94 -12.20 -2.72
C ASN A 358 -12.08 -13.58 -2.08
N HIS A 359 -12.78 -14.49 -2.76
CA HIS A 359 -12.91 -15.88 -2.32
C HIS A 359 -11.56 -16.65 -2.36
N LEU A 360 -10.56 -16.16 -3.10
CA LEU A 360 -9.25 -16.80 -3.21
C LEU A 360 -8.34 -16.54 -2.01
N ILE A 361 -8.59 -15.49 -1.20
CA ILE A 361 -7.91 -15.29 0.10
C ILE A 361 -8.59 -16.00 1.26
N MET A 362 -9.61 -16.83 1.02
CA MET A 362 -10.16 -17.67 2.08
C MET A 362 -9.06 -18.61 2.56
N ALA A 363 -8.41 -18.22 3.65
CA ALA A 363 -7.27 -18.93 4.20
C ALA A 363 -7.77 -19.96 5.18
N ASP A 364 -7.09 -21.11 5.21
CA ASP A 364 -7.21 -22.03 6.32
C ASP A 364 -6.84 -21.30 7.62
N GLU A 365 -7.36 -21.77 8.76
CA GLU A 365 -7.05 -21.15 10.06
C GLU A 365 -5.55 -21.18 10.38
N GLY A 366 -4.77 -22.06 9.74
CA GLY A 366 -3.34 -22.26 9.94
C GLY A 366 -2.48 -21.00 9.72
N PRO A 367 -2.42 -20.45 8.48
CA PRO A 367 -1.69 -19.20 8.19
C PRO A 367 -2.09 -18.03 9.09
N ILE A 368 -3.39 -17.83 9.35
CA ILE A 368 -3.89 -16.75 10.20
C ILE A 368 -3.43 -16.94 11.66
N ASN A 369 -3.60 -18.13 12.23
CA ASN A 369 -3.10 -18.46 13.57
C ASN A 369 -1.58 -18.26 13.67
N PHE A 370 -0.85 -18.62 12.61
CA PHE A 370 0.59 -18.44 12.55
C PHE A 370 0.98 -16.97 12.64
N LEU A 371 0.37 -16.10 11.82
CA LEU A 371 0.59 -14.64 11.82
C LEU A 371 0.26 -14.01 13.19
N ILE A 372 -0.88 -14.38 13.78
CA ILE A 372 -1.30 -13.90 15.11
C ILE A 372 -0.28 -14.29 16.19
N ARG A 373 0.28 -15.50 16.11
CA ARG A 373 1.34 -15.93 17.03
C ARG A 373 2.66 -15.21 16.76
N LEU A 374 3.03 -14.93 15.51
CA LEU A 374 4.19 -14.10 15.21
C LEU A 374 4.01 -12.71 15.82
N LEU A 375 2.81 -12.13 15.75
CA LEU A 375 2.51 -10.82 16.33
C LEU A 375 2.70 -10.86 17.84
N ARG A 376 2.13 -11.85 18.52
CA ARG A 376 2.31 -12.09 19.95
C ARG A 376 3.78 -12.20 20.34
N LYS A 377 4.59 -12.90 19.54
CA LYS A 377 6.03 -13.02 19.79
C LYS A 377 6.79 -11.74 19.50
N ALA A 378 6.41 -11.00 18.47
CA ALA A 378 7.02 -9.71 18.17
C ALA A 378 6.85 -8.73 19.34
N ILE A 379 5.63 -8.55 19.85
CA ILE A 379 5.34 -7.64 20.98
C ILE A 379 5.96 -8.08 22.32
N GLU A 380 6.46 -9.31 22.43
CA GLU A 380 7.20 -9.80 23.61
C GLU A 380 8.70 -9.45 23.54
N THR A 381 9.22 -9.02 22.39
CA THR A 381 10.63 -8.66 22.20
C THR A 381 10.85 -7.16 22.36
N ASP A 382 12.03 -6.72 22.81
CA ASP A 382 12.33 -5.29 23.00
C ASP A 382 12.24 -4.46 21.71
N TYR A 383 12.60 -5.07 20.58
CA TYR A 383 12.61 -4.43 19.26
C TYR A 383 11.30 -4.57 18.50
N HIS A 384 10.30 -5.23 19.07
CA HIS A 384 9.00 -5.47 18.43
C HIS A 384 9.11 -6.18 17.07
N ARG A 385 10.08 -7.09 16.92
CA ARG A 385 10.30 -7.89 15.71
C ARG A 385 10.48 -9.37 16.03
N TYR A 386 9.92 -10.24 15.19
CA TYR A 386 10.10 -11.69 15.32
C TYR A 386 10.14 -12.35 13.94
N LEU A 387 11.15 -13.20 13.70
CA LEU A 387 11.38 -13.89 12.41
C LEU A 387 11.35 -12.97 11.18
N GLY A 388 11.92 -11.76 11.31
CA GLY A 388 12.00 -10.77 10.24
C GLY A 388 10.79 -9.84 10.14
N PHE A 389 9.65 -10.20 10.73
CA PHE A 389 8.45 -9.38 10.74
C PHE A 389 8.45 -8.39 11.90
N SER A 390 7.98 -7.17 11.66
CA SER A 390 7.66 -6.23 12.75
C SER A 390 6.24 -6.44 13.27
N ALA A 391 5.99 -6.07 14.53
CA ALA A 391 4.63 -6.09 15.10
C ALA A 391 3.67 -5.21 14.28
N ARG A 392 4.15 -4.03 13.86
CA ARG A 392 3.45 -3.14 12.94
C ARG A 392 3.03 -3.84 11.65
N GLU A 393 3.99 -4.45 10.94
CA GLU A 393 3.74 -5.13 9.66
C GLU A 393 2.73 -6.28 9.79
N LEU A 394 2.78 -7.02 10.90
CA LEU A 394 1.85 -8.13 11.14
C LEU A 394 0.42 -7.62 11.42
N ALA A 395 0.26 -6.54 12.17
CA ALA A 395 -1.03 -5.91 12.40
C ALA A 395 -1.61 -5.31 11.10
N GLU A 396 -0.78 -4.62 10.32
CA GLU A 396 -1.14 -4.11 8.99
C GLU A 396 -1.59 -5.25 8.06
N GLY A 397 -0.83 -6.34 8.01
CA GLY A 397 -1.17 -7.54 7.24
C GLY A 397 -2.50 -8.17 7.66
N LEU A 398 -2.75 -8.30 8.97
CA LEU A 398 -4.04 -8.79 9.50
C LEU A 398 -5.20 -7.87 9.12
N THR A 399 -4.98 -6.55 9.10
CA THR A 399 -5.98 -5.57 8.64
C THR A 399 -6.38 -5.84 7.19
N GLN A 400 -5.40 -6.06 6.30
CA GLN A 400 -5.67 -6.35 4.89
C GLN A 400 -6.37 -7.70 4.69
N ILE A 401 -5.94 -8.73 5.43
CA ILE A 401 -6.58 -10.06 5.39
C ILE A 401 -8.05 -9.97 5.85
N ALA A 402 -8.35 -9.09 6.82
CA ALA A 402 -9.68 -8.86 7.39
C ALA A 402 -10.67 -8.13 6.46
N ILE A 403 -10.22 -7.63 5.30
CA ILE A 403 -11.12 -7.11 4.26
C ILE A 403 -12.07 -8.21 3.78
N ASN A 404 -11.64 -9.48 3.81
CA ASN A 404 -12.51 -10.62 3.60
C ASN A 404 -13.32 -10.94 4.86
N ASP A 405 -14.66 -10.99 4.73
CA ASP A 405 -15.55 -11.17 5.86
C ASP A 405 -15.39 -12.52 6.58
N ASN A 406 -15.04 -13.61 5.87
CA ASN A 406 -14.79 -14.90 6.50
C ASN A 406 -13.48 -14.87 7.29
N ASN A 407 -12.42 -14.32 6.70
CA ASN A 407 -11.14 -14.18 7.39
C ASN A 407 -11.26 -13.27 8.62
N LYS A 408 -12.08 -12.22 8.56
CA LYS A 408 -12.37 -11.33 9.70
C LYS A 408 -12.86 -12.13 10.91
N LYS A 409 -13.79 -13.08 10.70
CA LYS A 409 -14.27 -13.99 11.75
C LYS A 409 -13.18 -14.94 12.23
N THR A 410 -12.42 -15.52 11.30
CA THR A 410 -11.30 -16.43 11.62
C THR A 410 -10.24 -15.74 12.49
N ILE A 411 -9.85 -14.50 12.16
CA ILE A 411 -8.85 -13.73 12.93
C ILE A 411 -9.27 -13.58 14.39
N VAL A 412 -10.54 -13.26 14.66
CA VAL A 412 -11.05 -13.13 16.03
C VAL A 412 -11.14 -14.49 16.74
N ARG A 413 -11.64 -15.53 16.06
CA ARG A 413 -11.69 -16.91 16.61
C ARG A 413 -10.29 -17.45 16.96
N SER A 414 -9.27 -17.07 16.19
CA SER A 414 -7.86 -17.34 16.44
C SER A 414 -7.25 -16.56 17.62
N GLY A 415 -8.04 -15.73 18.32
CA GLY A 415 -7.61 -15.02 19.53
C GLY A 415 -6.79 -13.77 19.24
N ALA A 416 -7.04 -13.07 18.14
CA ALA A 416 -6.33 -11.83 17.81
C ALA A 416 -6.63 -10.67 18.79
N ILE A 417 -7.86 -10.55 19.31
CA ILE A 417 -8.29 -9.39 20.13
C ILE A 417 -7.35 -9.14 21.32
N PRO A 418 -7.09 -10.10 22.24
CA PRO A 418 -6.23 -9.83 23.39
C PRO A 418 -4.79 -9.46 23.02
N ILE A 419 -4.31 -9.94 21.87
CA ILE A 419 -2.95 -9.66 21.38
C ILE A 419 -2.86 -8.25 20.81
N LEU A 420 -3.89 -7.81 20.07
CA LEU A 420 -3.99 -6.45 19.56
C LEU A 420 -4.17 -5.44 20.70
N VAL A 421 -4.95 -5.77 21.73
CA VAL A 421 -5.06 -4.94 22.94
C VAL A 421 -3.71 -4.84 23.65
N LYS A 422 -3.02 -5.97 23.85
CA LYS A 422 -1.66 -5.97 24.43
C LYS A 422 -0.66 -5.17 23.58
N MET A 423 -0.81 -5.17 22.25
CA MET A 423 -0.02 -4.34 21.34
C MET A 423 -0.29 -2.85 21.55
N LEU A 424 -1.56 -2.44 21.74
CA LEU A 424 -1.89 -1.04 22.07
C LEU A 424 -1.25 -0.58 23.38
N GLU A 425 -1.31 -1.44 24.41
CA GLU A 425 -0.75 -1.14 25.73
C GLU A 425 0.78 -1.00 25.72
N ASN A 426 1.47 -1.78 24.89
CA ASN A 426 2.93 -1.88 24.89
C ASN A 426 3.61 -1.28 23.66
N ALA A 427 2.87 -0.56 22.80
CA ALA A 427 3.36 -0.02 21.54
C ALA A 427 4.63 0.84 21.71
N LYS A 428 5.62 0.62 20.85
CA LYS A 428 6.91 1.37 20.87
C LYS A 428 6.84 2.71 20.16
N ASP A 429 5.99 2.81 19.14
CA ASP A 429 5.77 4.02 18.37
C ASP A 429 4.29 4.21 18.02
N ASP A 430 3.96 5.38 17.48
CA ASP A 430 2.59 5.71 17.09
C ASP A 430 2.11 4.87 15.90
N GLU A 431 3.01 4.42 15.03
CA GLU A 431 2.65 3.57 13.89
C GLU A 431 2.09 2.22 14.35
N GLU A 432 2.68 1.62 15.40
CA GLU A 432 2.13 0.40 16.01
C GLU A 432 0.72 0.63 16.58
N ARG A 433 0.50 1.74 17.27
CA ARG A 433 -0.82 2.10 17.82
C ARG A 433 -1.85 2.25 16.70
N VAL A 434 -1.52 2.99 15.65
CA VAL A 434 -2.38 3.19 14.48
C VAL A 434 -2.75 1.86 13.85
N ASN A 435 -1.77 0.97 13.61
CA ASN A 435 -2.04 -0.32 12.97
C ASN A 435 -2.88 -1.26 13.85
N ALA A 436 -2.64 -1.30 15.16
CA ALA A 436 -3.48 -2.08 16.08
C ALA A 436 -4.92 -1.54 16.16
N CYS A 437 -5.09 -0.21 16.24
CA CYS A 437 -6.41 0.43 16.17
C CYS A 437 -7.14 0.13 14.86
N ASN A 438 -6.46 0.29 13.71
CA ASN A 438 -7.03 0.00 12.39
C ASN A 438 -7.42 -1.47 12.24
N THR A 439 -6.63 -2.39 12.82
CA THR A 439 -6.98 -3.82 12.82
C THR A 439 -8.27 -4.05 13.61
N LEU A 440 -8.36 -3.54 14.86
CA LEU A 440 -9.56 -3.68 15.69
C LEU A 440 -10.79 -3.04 15.04
N TRP A 441 -10.62 -1.86 14.43
CA TRP A 441 -11.68 -1.18 13.69
C TRP A 441 -12.17 -2.03 12.51
N THR A 442 -11.26 -2.57 11.71
CA THR A 442 -11.61 -3.39 10.54
C THR A 442 -12.34 -4.67 10.97
N LEU A 443 -11.91 -5.28 12.08
CA LEU A 443 -12.58 -6.45 12.65
C LEU A 443 -13.99 -6.12 13.18
N ALA A 444 -14.22 -4.90 13.68
CA ALA A 444 -15.50 -4.46 14.23
C ALA A 444 -16.60 -4.25 13.17
N PHE A 445 -16.29 -4.21 11.86
CA PHE A 445 -17.31 -4.20 10.81
C PHE A 445 -18.13 -5.50 10.72
N ASP A 446 -17.74 -6.57 11.41
CA ASP A 446 -18.58 -7.75 11.60
C ASP A 446 -19.23 -7.73 12.99
N GLU A 447 -20.54 -8.02 13.04
CA GLU A 447 -21.35 -7.89 14.26
C GLU A 447 -20.99 -8.91 15.37
N GLU A 448 -20.53 -10.12 15.02
CA GLU A 448 -20.09 -11.11 16.00
C GLU A 448 -18.75 -10.66 16.63
N ASN A 449 -17.83 -10.22 15.78
CA ASN A 449 -16.54 -9.68 16.17
C ASN A 449 -16.69 -8.41 17.01
N LYS A 450 -17.56 -7.49 16.61
CA LYS A 450 -17.90 -6.26 17.35
C LYS A 450 -18.28 -6.57 18.79
N LYS A 451 -19.20 -7.53 18.99
CA LYS A 451 -19.59 -8.01 20.32
C LYS A 451 -18.43 -8.65 21.07
N GLY A 452 -17.55 -9.37 20.38
CA GLY A 452 -16.31 -9.91 20.96
C GLY A 452 -15.39 -8.81 21.49
N ILE A 453 -15.18 -7.74 20.73
CA ILE A 453 -14.35 -6.59 21.12
C ILE A 453 -15.01 -5.81 22.26
N GLN A 454 -16.33 -5.58 22.22
CA GLN A 454 -17.08 -4.92 23.30
C GLN A 454 -16.98 -5.64 24.66
N LYS A 455 -16.91 -6.98 24.65
CA LYS A 455 -16.78 -7.79 25.87
C LYS A 455 -15.41 -7.66 26.51
N ASP A 456 -14.39 -7.27 25.74
CA ASP A 456 -13.05 -7.01 26.25
C ASP A 456 -13.01 -5.59 26.85
N ALA A 457 -13.10 -5.52 28.17
CA ALA A 457 -13.08 -4.25 28.90
C ALA A 457 -11.77 -3.47 28.70
N HIS A 458 -10.64 -4.17 28.48
CA HIS A 458 -9.35 -3.54 28.24
C HIS A 458 -9.30 -2.90 26.86
N ALA A 459 -9.90 -3.54 25.85
CA ALA A 459 -9.99 -2.97 24.49
C ALA A 459 -10.64 -1.58 24.50
N SER A 460 -11.83 -1.46 25.11
CA SER A 460 -12.56 -0.20 25.16
C SER A 460 -11.84 0.86 26.01
N ALA A 461 -11.23 0.46 27.13
CA ALA A 461 -10.50 1.36 28.02
C ALA A 461 -9.25 1.95 27.34
N GLU A 462 -8.44 1.12 26.69
CA GLU A 462 -7.21 1.58 26.03
C GLU A 462 -7.52 2.44 24.81
N LEU A 463 -8.53 2.08 24.00
CA LEU A 463 -8.97 2.93 22.88
C LEU A 463 -9.43 4.32 23.35
N ARG A 464 -10.18 4.41 24.46
CA ARG A 464 -10.61 5.71 25.02
C ARG A 464 -9.44 6.54 25.53
N LYS A 465 -8.43 5.90 26.15
CA LYS A 465 -7.19 6.56 26.56
C LYS A 465 -6.47 7.17 25.36
N LEU A 466 -6.41 6.47 24.23
CA LEU A 466 -5.75 6.94 23.01
C LEU A 466 -6.42 8.17 22.35
N LEU A 467 -7.67 8.49 22.70
CA LEU A 467 -8.32 9.75 22.29
C LEU A 467 -7.59 10.99 22.81
N THR A 468 -6.81 10.85 23.89
CA THR A 468 -6.01 11.92 24.51
C THR A 468 -4.55 11.95 24.03
N SER A 469 -4.18 11.11 23.05
CA SER A 469 -2.83 11.07 22.47
C SER A 469 -2.41 12.46 21.95
N THR A 470 -1.12 12.74 21.79
CA THR A 470 -0.68 13.95 21.08
C THR A 470 -0.69 13.76 19.56
N ASN A 471 -0.61 12.51 19.09
CA ASN A 471 -0.59 12.16 17.68
C ASN A 471 -2.01 12.08 17.10
N ASN A 472 -2.29 12.89 16.08
CA ASN A 472 -3.61 12.99 15.47
C ASN A 472 -4.04 11.71 14.72
N GLU A 473 -3.10 10.97 14.11
CA GLU A 473 -3.41 9.71 13.43
C GLU A 473 -3.86 8.65 14.43
N VAL A 474 -3.18 8.56 15.58
CA VAL A 474 -3.54 7.65 16.68
C VAL A 474 -4.93 8.00 17.22
N LYS A 475 -5.20 9.29 17.48
CA LYS A 475 -6.54 9.74 17.92
C LYS A 475 -7.61 9.31 16.93
N LYS A 476 -7.36 9.55 15.63
CA LYS A 476 -8.33 9.27 14.56
C LYS A 476 -8.62 7.77 14.47
N ALA A 477 -7.58 6.94 14.46
CA ALA A 477 -7.74 5.48 14.40
C ALA A 477 -8.44 4.92 15.65
N ALA A 478 -8.07 5.40 16.85
CA ALA A 478 -8.68 4.97 18.10
C ALA A 478 -10.15 5.37 18.21
N ALA A 479 -10.47 6.60 17.84
CA ALA A 479 -11.84 7.05 17.75
C ALA A 479 -12.60 6.17 16.74
N GLY A 480 -12.00 5.92 15.57
CA GLY A 480 -12.57 5.12 14.47
C GLY A 480 -13.07 3.77 14.95
N ALA A 481 -12.18 3.06 15.63
CA ALA A 481 -12.49 1.81 16.28
C ALA A 481 -13.63 1.95 17.30
N LEU A 482 -13.57 2.94 18.20
CA LEU A 482 -14.61 3.14 19.22
C LEU A 482 -15.98 3.41 18.62
N TRP A 483 -16.07 4.23 17.57
CA TRP A 483 -17.35 4.52 16.92
C TRP A 483 -17.99 3.27 16.34
N GLU A 484 -17.20 2.42 15.68
CA GLU A 484 -17.72 1.17 15.13
C GLU A 484 -18.09 0.17 16.24
N ILE A 485 -17.31 0.15 17.34
CA ILE A 485 -17.53 -0.74 18.49
C ILE A 485 -18.73 -0.30 19.34
N GLU A 486 -18.89 0.98 19.66
CA GLU A 486 -19.93 1.49 20.57
C GLU A 486 -21.31 1.61 19.90
N GLY A 487 -21.32 1.61 18.57
CA GLY A 487 -22.53 1.62 17.74
C GLY A 487 -22.89 3.01 17.25
N LYS A 488 -23.26 3.09 15.97
CA LYS A 488 -23.58 4.35 15.27
C LYS A 488 -24.86 5.03 15.81
N GLU A 489 -25.74 4.26 16.47
CA GLU A 489 -27.06 4.70 16.95
C GLU A 489 -27.00 5.52 18.25
N LYS A 490 -26.12 5.17 19.21
CA LYS A 490 -25.98 5.92 20.47
C LYS A 490 -25.58 7.38 20.25
N HIS A 491 -24.72 7.63 19.27
CA HIS A 491 -24.30 8.98 18.90
C HIS A 491 -25.38 9.79 18.18
N ALA A 492 -26.29 9.12 17.46
CA ALA A 492 -27.44 9.76 16.82
C ALA A 492 -28.54 10.11 17.85
N GLU A 493 -28.75 9.25 18.87
CA GLU A 493 -29.76 9.45 19.91
C GLU A 493 -29.36 10.52 20.94
N ASP A 494 -28.09 10.57 21.37
CA ASP A 494 -27.58 11.55 22.37
C ASP A 494 -27.66 13.02 21.91
N LYS A 495 -27.94 13.30 20.62
CA LYS A 495 -27.99 14.65 20.05
C LYS A 495 -29.34 15.05 19.42
N GLN A 496 -30.31 14.15 19.32
CA GLN A 496 -31.68 14.51 18.90
C GLN A 496 -32.38 15.48 19.86
N GLN A 497 -31.82 15.76 21.05
CA GLN A 497 -32.36 16.72 22.02
C GLN A 497 -31.76 18.15 21.97
N SER A 498 -30.85 18.49 21.03
CA SER A 498 -30.27 19.85 20.98
C SER A 498 -30.07 20.49 19.59
N VAL A 499 -30.79 20.04 18.56
CA VAL A 499 -30.72 20.70 17.25
C VAL A 499 -31.66 21.91 17.21
N LYS A 500 -31.11 23.12 17.42
CA LYS A 500 -31.67 24.32 16.82
C LYS A 500 -31.39 24.27 15.32
N GLU A 501 -32.45 24.18 14.51
CA GLU A 501 -32.39 24.31 13.05
C GLU A 501 -31.92 25.72 12.65
N SER A 502 -30.61 25.96 12.61
CA SER A 502 -29.98 26.95 11.73
C SER A 502 -28.45 26.86 11.86
N ASP A 503 -27.75 26.16 10.96
CA ASP A 503 -26.69 26.80 10.14
C ASP A 503 -25.93 25.81 9.23
N ALA A 504 -25.95 26.14 7.94
CA ALA A 504 -25.00 25.80 6.87
C ALA A 504 -24.79 24.31 6.48
N LYS A 505 -25.80 23.81 5.77
CA LYS A 505 -25.76 22.78 4.72
C LYS A 505 -24.51 22.94 3.81
N HIS A 506 -23.55 22.04 3.90
CA HIS A 506 -22.30 22.09 3.12
C HIS A 506 -22.16 20.89 2.17
N VAL A 507 -21.18 20.93 1.27
CA VAL A 507 -20.71 19.80 0.45
C VAL A 507 -19.55 19.15 1.17
N MET A 508 -19.68 17.91 1.62
CA MET A 508 -18.56 17.16 2.21
C MET A 508 -17.81 16.42 1.11
N ILE A 509 -16.48 16.43 1.14
CA ILE A 509 -15.67 15.57 0.27
C ILE A 509 -15.01 14.48 1.11
N SER A 510 -15.44 13.24 0.89
CA SER A 510 -14.79 12.05 1.44
C SER A 510 -13.75 11.54 0.45
N TYR A 511 -12.50 11.42 0.87
CA TYR A 511 -11.38 11.07 0.01
C TYR A 511 -10.25 10.37 0.77
N GLN A 512 -9.38 9.69 0.02
CA GLN A 512 -8.13 9.16 0.53
C GLN A 512 -6.98 10.16 0.31
N TRP A 513 -6.06 10.27 1.27
CA TRP A 513 -4.98 11.26 1.31
C TRP A 513 -4.09 11.30 0.07
N ASP A 514 -3.97 10.20 -0.67
CA ASP A 514 -3.12 10.15 -1.87
C ASP A 514 -3.64 11.02 -3.03
N VAL A 515 -4.96 11.27 -3.09
CA VAL A 515 -5.58 12.17 -4.07
C VAL A 515 -5.79 13.59 -3.53
N GLN A 516 -5.25 13.91 -2.35
CA GLN A 516 -5.45 15.19 -1.65
C GLN A 516 -5.17 16.41 -2.55
N LYS A 517 -4.07 16.40 -3.30
CA LYS A 517 -3.70 17.53 -4.18
C LYS A 517 -4.79 17.83 -5.22
N LEU A 518 -5.39 16.79 -5.80
CA LEU A 518 -6.47 16.92 -6.78
C LEU A 518 -7.77 17.39 -6.11
N VAL A 519 -8.10 16.81 -4.94
CA VAL A 519 -9.31 17.16 -4.18
C VAL A 519 -9.27 18.62 -3.70
N ILE A 520 -8.11 19.14 -3.28
CA ILE A 520 -7.94 20.56 -2.94
C ILE A 520 -8.25 21.45 -4.15
N GLN A 521 -7.84 21.06 -5.36
CA GLN A 521 -8.17 21.82 -6.57
C GLN A 521 -9.67 21.80 -6.86
N ILE A 522 -10.34 20.66 -6.68
CA ILE A 522 -11.79 20.54 -6.81
C ILE A 522 -12.48 21.44 -5.78
N LYS A 523 -12.07 21.38 -4.52
CA LYS A 523 -12.58 22.25 -3.44
C LYS A 523 -12.44 23.73 -3.79
N ASN A 524 -11.25 24.18 -4.18
CA ASN A 524 -11.00 25.59 -4.48
C ASN A 524 -11.91 26.10 -5.61
N LYS A 525 -12.18 25.26 -6.62
CA LYS A 525 -13.10 25.61 -7.72
C LYS A 525 -14.56 25.63 -7.26
N LEU A 526 -14.99 24.65 -6.47
CA LEU A 526 -16.34 24.63 -5.89
C LEU A 526 -16.57 25.85 -4.97
N GLN A 527 -15.58 26.24 -4.18
CA GLN A 527 -15.66 27.43 -3.33
C GLN A 527 -15.73 28.72 -4.16
N ALA A 528 -14.98 28.81 -5.27
CA ALA A 528 -15.08 29.92 -6.21
C ALA A 528 -16.49 30.05 -6.82
N ASP A 529 -17.19 28.93 -6.99
CA ASP A 529 -18.57 28.87 -7.50
C ASP A 529 -19.64 29.02 -6.38
N GLY A 530 -19.24 29.40 -5.16
CA GLY A 530 -20.13 29.76 -4.06
C GLY A 530 -20.64 28.59 -3.20
N PHE A 531 -20.01 27.41 -3.29
CA PHE A 531 -20.33 26.27 -2.43
C PHE A 531 -19.53 26.32 -1.12
N LYS A 532 -20.21 26.05 0.00
CA LYS A 532 -19.54 25.74 1.27
C LYS A 532 -19.06 24.30 1.19
N VAL A 533 -17.75 24.09 1.12
CA VAL A 533 -17.12 22.77 1.02
C VAL A 533 -16.40 22.44 2.32
N TRP A 534 -16.59 21.22 2.83
CA TRP A 534 -15.89 20.69 3.99
C TRP A 534 -15.01 19.51 3.56
N MET A 535 -13.79 19.46 4.09
CA MET A 535 -12.89 18.31 3.97
C MET A 535 -12.02 18.15 5.22
N ASP A 536 -11.45 16.97 5.42
CA ASP A 536 -10.61 16.56 6.56
C ASP A 536 -9.34 17.40 6.85
N ILE A 537 -9.10 18.49 6.11
CA ILE A 537 -7.96 19.41 6.29
C ILE A 537 -8.35 20.65 7.11
N ASP A 538 -9.62 21.04 7.12
CA ASP A 538 -10.04 22.37 7.60
C ASP A 538 -9.99 22.53 9.13
N GLU A 539 -9.81 21.44 9.88
CA GLU A 539 -9.63 21.43 11.33
C GLU A 539 -8.31 20.75 11.75
N MET A 540 -7.18 21.27 11.27
CA MET A 540 -5.82 20.88 11.72
C MET A 540 -5.52 21.33 13.17
N GLY A 541 -6.35 20.86 14.10
CA GLY A 541 -6.21 21.07 15.54
C GLY A 541 -7.06 20.11 16.40
N GLY A 542 -8.02 19.37 15.82
CA GLY A 542 -8.88 18.53 16.67
C GLY A 542 -9.98 17.74 15.98
N SER A 543 -9.79 17.22 14.75
CA SER A 543 -10.79 16.41 14.06
C SER A 543 -11.01 15.04 14.74
N THR A 544 -11.69 15.07 15.88
CA THR A 544 -12.28 13.89 16.51
C THR A 544 -13.38 13.35 15.62
N LEU A 545 -13.78 12.10 15.84
CA LEU A 545 -14.84 11.44 15.09
C LEU A 545 -16.19 12.17 15.16
N GLU A 546 -16.42 12.94 16.21
CA GLU A 546 -17.58 13.82 16.29
C GLU A 546 -17.61 14.84 15.15
N SER A 547 -16.44 15.30 14.71
CA SER A 547 -16.29 16.26 13.62
C SER A 547 -16.56 15.59 12.28
N MET A 548 -16.10 14.34 12.08
CA MET A 548 -16.42 13.52 10.91
C MET A 548 -17.93 13.19 10.85
N ALA A 549 -18.53 12.78 11.96
CA ALA A 549 -19.96 12.49 12.04
C ALA A 549 -20.79 13.75 11.77
N LYS A 550 -20.46 14.88 12.43
CA LYS A 550 -21.10 16.18 12.19
C LYS A 550 -20.95 16.64 10.75
N ALA A 551 -19.83 16.35 10.09
CA ALA A 551 -19.65 16.68 8.68
C ALA A 551 -20.67 15.93 7.82
N VAL A 552 -20.80 14.61 7.98
CA VAL A 552 -21.79 13.82 7.24
C VAL A 552 -23.23 14.24 7.59
N GLU A 553 -23.53 14.46 8.87
CA GLU A 553 -24.86 14.88 9.36
C GLU A 553 -25.28 16.24 8.79
N ASN A 554 -24.37 17.21 8.75
CA ASN A 554 -24.64 18.57 8.26
C ASN A 554 -24.40 18.72 6.75
N ALA A 555 -23.93 17.69 6.07
CA ALA A 555 -23.78 17.69 4.62
C ALA A 555 -25.15 17.66 3.93
N SER A 556 -25.28 18.46 2.87
CA SER A 556 -26.37 18.34 1.89
C SER A 556 -26.10 17.21 0.89
N VAL A 557 -24.82 16.99 0.61
CA VAL A 557 -24.34 16.02 -0.36
C VAL A 557 -22.91 15.65 0.00
N VAL A 558 -22.58 14.37 -0.14
CA VAL A 558 -21.24 13.85 0.10
C VAL A 558 -20.64 13.42 -1.23
N LEU A 559 -19.49 14.00 -1.57
CA LEU A 559 -18.69 13.62 -2.73
C LEU A 559 -17.77 12.48 -2.31
N VAL A 560 -17.95 11.31 -2.90
CA VAL A 560 -17.16 10.11 -2.58
C VAL A 560 -16.08 9.93 -3.64
N CYS A 561 -14.80 10.10 -3.26
CA CYS A 561 -13.67 10.01 -4.18
C CYS A 561 -13.21 8.57 -4.36
N VAL A 562 -13.77 7.91 -5.36
CA VAL A 562 -13.66 6.47 -5.57
C VAL A 562 -12.30 6.08 -6.16
N SER A 563 -11.60 5.21 -5.44
CA SER A 563 -10.32 4.60 -5.81
C SER A 563 -10.10 3.30 -5.02
N GLN A 564 -9.12 2.48 -5.43
CA GLN A 564 -8.73 1.29 -4.67
C GLN A 564 -8.33 1.64 -3.23
N LYS A 565 -7.52 2.68 -3.02
CA LYS A 565 -7.07 3.08 -1.67
C LYS A 565 -8.19 3.67 -0.81
N TYR A 566 -9.24 4.22 -1.43
CA TYR A 566 -10.45 4.62 -0.72
C TYR A 566 -11.18 3.38 -0.20
N LYS A 567 -11.32 2.33 -1.03
CA LYS A 567 -11.95 1.07 -0.63
C LYS A 567 -11.21 0.37 0.52
N GLU A 568 -9.88 0.45 0.53
CA GLU A 568 -9.02 -0.16 1.54
C GLU A 568 -8.97 0.62 2.87
N SER A 569 -9.54 1.83 2.93
CA SER A 569 -9.44 2.69 4.11
C SER A 569 -10.65 2.52 5.06
N PRO A 570 -10.42 2.15 6.34
CA PRO A 570 -11.48 2.09 7.35
C PRO A 570 -12.19 3.44 7.54
N ASN A 571 -11.45 4.55 7.53
CA ASN A 571 -12.01 5.90 7.63
C ASN A 571 -13.05 6.15 6.53
N CYS A 572 -12.63 5.97 5.27
CA CYS A 572 -13.45 6.20 4.08
C CYS A 572 -14.67 5.26 4.05
N ARG A 573 -14.51 4.02 4.53
CA ARG A 573 -15.61 3.06 4.67
C ARG A 573 -16.63 3.52 5.70
N SER A 574 -16.20 3.95 6.89
CA SER A 574 -17.12 4.44 7.93
C SER A 574 -17.88 5.68 7.47
N GLU A 575 -17.22 6.63 6.81
CA GLU A 575 -17.88 7.82 6.23
C GLU A 575 -18.93 7.43 5.20
N ALA A 576 -18.60 6.54 4.25
CA ALA A 576 -19.51 6.11 3.20
C ALA A 576 -20.70 5.31 3.76
N GLU A 577 -20.47 4.36 4.66
CA GLU A 577 -21.53 3.59 5.30
C GLU A 577 -22.46 4.48 6.14
N TYR A 578 -21.91 5.43 6.88
CA TYR A 578 -22.71 6.34 7.69
C TYR A 578 -23.52 7.31 6.81
N THR A 579 -22.93 7.81 5.73
CA THR A 579 -23.64 8.59 4.71
C THR A 579 -24.81 7.81 4.12
N TYR A 580 -24.60 6.53 3.81
CA TYR A 580 -25.62 5.63 3.29
C TYR A 580 -26.75 5.38 4.31
N GLN A 581 -26.41 5.16 5.58
CA GLN A 581 -27.36 4.96 6.68
C GLN A 581 -28.25 6.18 6.91
N LEU A 582 -27.69 7.39 6.83
CA LEU A 582 -28.44 8.65 6.94
C LEU A 582 -29.21 9.00 5.66
N HIS A 583 -29.19 8.14 4.64
CA HIS A 583 -29.81 8.38 3.33
C HIS A 583 -29.41 9.73 2.69
N LYS A 584 -28.16 10.15 2.93
CA LYS A 584 -27.61 11.37 2.37
C LYS A 584 -27.33 11.18 0.89
N ASP A 585 -27.42 12.27 0.15
CA ASP A 585 -27.12 12.22 -1.27
C ASP A 585 -25.61 12.04 -1.49
N ILE A 586 -25.26 11.19 -2.46
CA ILE A 586 -23.88 10.82 -2.75
C ILE A 586 -23.64 11.05 -4.23
N ILE A 587 -22.54 11.75 -4.55
CA ILE A 587 -22.03 11.90 -5.91
C ILE A 587 -20.66 11.22 -5.98
N PRO A 588 -20.54 10.08 -6.69
CA PRO A 588 -19.26 9.40 -6.88
C PRO A 588 -18.34 10.18 -7.84
N LEU A 589 -17.12 10.44 -7.38
CA LEU A 589 -16.04 11.03 -8.17
C LEU A 589 -15.00 9.95 -8.47
N MET A 590 -14.87 9.51 -9.72
CA MET A 590 -13.88 8.49 -10.09
C MET A 590 -12.48 9.10 -10.10
N MET A 591 -11.59 8.64 -9.22
CA MET A 591 -10.21 9.15 -9.17
C MET A 591 -9.21 8.27 -9.92
N ASP A 592 -9.58 7.01 -10.18
CA ASP A 592 -8.78 6.05 -10.95
C ASP A 592 -9.65 5.41 -12.04
N GLY A 593 -9.34 5.71 -13.30
CA GLY A 593 -10.11 5.23 -14.45
C GLY A 593 -9.97 3.73 -14.72
N LYS A 594 -8.97 3.07 -14.14
CA LYS A 594 -8.81 1.60 -14.24
C LYS A 594 -9.56 0.88 -13.14
N TYR A 595 -9.86 1.55 -12.04
CA TYR A 595 -10.55 0.98 -10.90
C TYR A 595 -12.04 0.81 -11.20
N ARG A 596 -12.60 -0.33 -10.81
CA ARG A 596 -14.03 -0.60 -10.87
C ARG A 596 -14.54 -0.87 -9.46
N PRO A 597 -15.41 0.00 -8.92
CA PRO A 597 -15.94 -0.16 -7.58
C PRO A 597 -16.84 -1.38 -7.49
N ASP A 598 -16.66 -2.13 -6.42
CA ASP A 598 -17.28 -3.41 -6.11
C ASP A 598 -17.62 -3.52 -4.61
N GLY A 599 -18.51 -4.45 -4.27
CA GLY A 599 -18.93 -4.77 -2.89
C GLY A 599 -19.54 -3.69 -2.08
N TRP A 600 -19.02 -3.48 -0.88
CA TRP A 600 -19.56 -2.46 0.02
C TRP A 600 -19.57 -1.10 -0.66
N LEU A 601 -18.50 -0.75 -1.39
CA LEU A 601 -18.43 0.50 -2.13
C LEU A 601 -19.33 0.43 -3.35
N GLY A 602 -19.20 -0.61 -4.19
CA GLY A 602 -20.03 -0.80 -5.37
C GLY A 602 -21.54 -0.81 -5.09
N PHE A 603 -21.98 -1.31 -3.93
CA PHE A 603 -23.37 -1.28 -3.48
C PHE A 603 -23.85 0.14 -3.15
N ILE A 604 -22.99 0.96 -2.52
CA ILE A 604 -23.29 2.35 -2.18
C ILE A 604 -23.31 3.25 -3.42
N VAL A 605 -22.36 3.07 -4.35
CA VAL A 605 -22.16 3.99 -5.50
C VAL A 605 -22.59 3.46 -6.87
N GLY A 606 -22.88 2.16 -7.02
CA GLY A 606 -23.06 1.50 -8.32
C GLY A 606 -24.27 1.96 -9.14
N SER A 607 -25.33 2.46 -8.49
CA SER A 607 -26.54 2.98 -9.16
C SER A 607 -26.49 4.49 -9.43
N LYS A 608 -25.40 5.17 -9.05
CA LYS A 608 -25.28 6.63 -9.09
C LYS A 608 -24.54 7.11 -10.34
N PHE A 609 -24.74 8.36 -10.71
CA PHE A 609 -24.07 8.99 -11.84
C PHE A 609 -22.62 9.35 -11.48
N TRP A 610 -21.67 8.94 -12.32
CA TRP A 610 -20.24 9.08 -12.07
C TRP A 610 -19.66 10.32 -12.75
N ILE A 611 -18.79 11.04 -12.04
CA ILE A 611 -17.99 12.11 -12.62
C ILE A 611 -16.52 11.70 -12.56
N ASP A 612 -15.90 11.59 -13.74
CA ASP A 612 -14.53 11.12 -13.86
C ASP A 612 -13.52 12.25 -13.62
N PHE A 613 -12.62 12.07 -12.67
CA PHE A 613 -11.51 12.97 -12.36
C PHE A 613 -10.14 12.30 -12.53
N SER A 614 -10.08 11.07 -13.06
CA SER A 614 -8.85 10.33 -13.29
C SER A 614 -7.92 11.01 -14.32
N GLU A 615 -8.50 11.74 -15.27
CA GLU A 615 -7.77 12.48 -16.29
C GLU A 615 -7.55 13.95 -15.90
N LYS A 616 -6.34 14.29 -15.42
CA LYS A 616 -5.99 15.64 -14.92
C LYS A 616 -6.31 16.79 -15.89
N HIS A 617 -6.18 16.57 -17.20
CA HIS A 617 -6.42 17.62 -18.20
C HIS A 617 -7.91 17.96 -18.41
N LYS A 618 -8.83 17.12 -17.93
CA LYS A 618 -10.29 17.35 -18.01
C LYS A 618 -10.89 18.00 -16.76
N LEU A 619 -10.05 18.45 -15.83
CA LEU A 619 -10.45 19.00 -14.53
C LEU A 619 -11.54 20.08 -14.67
N ASP A 620 -11.33 21.12 -15.47
CA ASP A 620 -12.30 22.22 -15.62
C ASP A 620 -13.67 21.77 -16.17
N SER A 621 -13.66 20.90 -17.18
CA SER A 621 -14.89 20.36 -17.76
C SER A 621 -15.65 19.50 -16.77
N ASN A 622 -14.94 18.67 -15.99
CA ASN A 622 -15.57 17.76 -15.03
C ASN A 622 -16.02 18.48 -13.76
N VAL A 623 -15.32 19.52 -13.30
CA VAL A 623 -15.84 20.43 -12.26
C VAL A 623 -17.12 21.11 -12.74
N SER A 624 -17.18 21.57 -13.99
CA SER A 624 -18.41 22.17 -14.53
C SER A 624 -19.60 21.20 -14.53
N LYS A 625 -19.35 19.90 -14.79
CA LYS A 625 -20.38 18.85 -14.64
C LYS A 625 -20.78 18.63 -13.18
N LEU A 626 -19.81 18.64 -12.28
CA LEU A 626 -20.03 18.50 -10.84
C LEU A 626 -20.87 19.65 -10.29
N VAL A 627 -20.61 20.88 -10.69
CA VAL A 627 -21.39 22.06 -10.29
C VAL A 627 -22.84 21.97 -10.79
N LYS A 628 -23.04 21.49 -12.02
CA LYS A 628 -24.38 21.24 -12.57
C LYS A 628 -25.11 20.17 -11.80
N GLU A 629 -24.43 19.08 -11.47
CA GLU A 629 -24.98 18.01 -10.65
C GLU A 629 -25.36 18.56 -9.27
N LEU A 630 -24.42 19.18 -8.53
CA LEU A 630 -24.64 19.77 -7.20
C LEU A 630 -25.85 20.72 -7.15
N GLY A 631 -26.05 21.54 -8.16
CA GLY A 631 -27.18 22.47 -8.24
C GLY A 631 -27.11 23.54 -7.13
N SER A 632 -28.10 23.58 -6.24
CA SER A 632 -28.11 24.46 -5.06
C SER A 632 -27.62 23.77 -3.78
N ARG A 633 -27.36 22.46 -3.81
CA ARG A 633 -26.95 21.68 -2.62
C ARG A 633 -25.60 22.20 -2.11
N GLY A 634 -25.61 22.78 -0.92
CA GLY A 634 -24.40 23.32 -0.28
C GLY A 634 -23.95 24.71 -0.75
N LYS A 635 -24.78 25.44 -1.52
CA LYS A 635 -24.52 26.85 -1.83
C LYS A 635 -24.77 27.74 -0.61
N ILE A 636 -23.99 28.81 -0.50
CA ILE A 636 -24.19 29.84 0.52
C ILE A 636 -25.41 30.67 0.09
N GLU A 637 -26.52 30.62 0.84
CA GLU A 637 -27.68 31.49 0.62
C GLU A 637 -27.33 32.93 1.04
N LEU A 638 -27.34 33.86 0.08
CA LEU A 638 -27.40 35.29 0.37
C LEU A 638 -28.86 35.63 0.69
N GLN A 639 -29.19 35.83 1.96
CA GLN A 639 -30.50 36.39 2.32
C GLN A 639 -30.57 37.86 1.88
N GLU A 640 -31.20 38.13 0.74
CA GLU A 640 -31.63 39.48 0.35
C GLU A 640 -32.85 39.91 1.18
N ASN A 641 -32.62 40.36 2.41
CA ASN A 641 -33.69 41.03 3.16
C ASN A 641 -33.87 42.45 2.63
N THR A 642 -34.96 42.60 1.88
CA THR A 642 -35.51 43.86 1.39
C THR A 642 -35.91 44.75 2.58
N VAL A 643 -35.11 45.76 2.91
CA VAL A 643 -35.55 46.86 3.80
C VAL A 643 -35.68 48.13 2.97
N LYS A 644 -36.93 48.57 2.80
CA LYS A 644 -37.28 49.88 2.24
C LYS A 644 -36.67 50.98 3.09
N ALA A 645 -36.09 51.96 2.39
CA ALA A 645 -35.44 53.14 2.93
C ALA A 645 -36.27 53.89 3.98
N THR A 646 -35.64 54.21 5.11
CA THR A 646 -35.85 55.46 5.83
C THR A 646 -34.49 56.02 6.18
N VAL A 647 -34.17 57.15 5.53
CA VAL A 647 -32.99 57.96 5.77
C VAL A 647 -33.19 58.68 7.10
N LEU A 648 -32.24 58.54 8.03
CA LEU A 648 -31.91 59.55 9.02
C LEU A 648 -30.50 59.28 9.58
N ASP A 649 -29.73 60.36 9.62
CA ASP A 649 -28.28 60.42 9.69
C ASP A 649 -27.65 59.78 10.93
N VAL A 650 -26.59 58.98 10.70
CA VAL A 650 -25.49 58.83 11.67
C VAL A 650 -24.17 58.88 10.91
N VAL A 651 -23.50 60.00 11.12
CA VAL A 651 -22.08 60.37 10.96
C VAL A 651 -21.11 59.24 10.56
N ASP A 652 -20.59 59.40 9.34
CA ASP A 652 -19.24 59.11 8.84
C ASP A 652 -18.41 58.02 9.56
N ALA A 653 -18.48 56.80 9.02
CA ALA A 653 -17.35 55.87 8.99
C ALA A 653 -17.31 55.23 7.59
N SER A 654 -16.28 55.58 6.81
CA SER A 654 -16.06 55.06 5.46
C SER A 654 -16.08 53.52 5.42
N PRO A 655 -16.68 52.90 4.39
CA PRO A 655 -16.69 51.45 4.24
C PRO A 655 -15.26 50.98 3.95
N GLN A 656 -14.67 50.14 4.81
CA GLN A 656 -13.38 49.54 4.50
C GLN A 656 -13.55 48.62 3.28
N SER A 657 -13.01 49.05 2.15
CA SER A 657 -12.90 48.25 0.93
C SER A 657 -12.08 46.99 1.25
N SER A 658 -12.65 45.81 1.00
CA SER A 658 -11.96 44.52 1.12
C SER A 658 -10.55 44.61 0.54
N ILE A 659 -9.54 44.13 1.29
CA ILE A 659 -8.12 44.18 0.88
C ILE A 659 -7.91 43.61 -0.52
N ARG A 660 -8.75 42.66 -0.94
CA ARG A 660 -8.72 42.08 -2.29
C ARG A 660 -8.87 43.11 -3.41
N SER A 661 -9.53 44.24 -3.15
CA SER A 661 -9.73 45.35 -4.09
C SER A 661 -8.61 46.40 -4.07
N TRP A 662 -7.62 46.27 -3.17
CA TRP A 662 -6.55 47.25 -3.03
C TRP A 662 -5.59 47.22 -4.23
N THR A 663 -5.43 48.39 -4.83
CA THR A 663 -4.44 48.65 -5.88
C THR A 663 -3.04 48.82 -5.29
N CYS A 664 -2.01 48.87 -6.13
CA CYS A 664 -0.65 49.16 -5.67
C CYS A 664 -0.51 50.53 -4.98
N SER A 665 -1.38 51.49 -5.30
CA SER A 665 -1.41 52.80 -4.64
C SER A 665 -1.97 52.70 -3.22
N ASP A 666 -2.96 51.84 -3.01
CA ASP A 666 -3.57 51.60 -1.70
C ASP A 666 -2.60 50.86 -0.78
N VAL A 667 -1.90 49.84 -1.30
CA VAL A 667 -0.84 49.13 -0.57
C VAL A 667 0.33 50.05 -0.23
N LYS A 668 0.73 50.97 -1.12
CA LYS A 668 1.74 51.99 -0.79
C LYS A 668 1.30 52.93 0.33
N THR A 669 0.02 53.27 0.37
CA THR A 669 -0.55 54.12 1.42
C THR A 669 -0.58 53.37 2.75
N TRP A 670 -0.96 52.09 2.74
CA TRP A 670 -0.89 51.21 3.90
C TRP A 670 0.54 51.01 4.42
N LEU A 671 1.50 50.69 3.54
CA LEU A 671 2.92 50.56 3.92
C LEU A 671 3.49 51.87 4.48
N LYS A 672 2.98 53.03 4.05
CA LYS A 672 3.34 54.32 4.62
C LYS A 672 2.80 54.46 6.05
N ASN A 673 1.56 54.02 6.29
CA ASN A 673 0.93 54.07 7.62
C ASN A 673 1.58 53.10 8.62
N VAL A 674 2.09 51.97 8.12
CA VAL A 674 2.85 50.98 8.92
C VAL A 674 4.31 51.42 9.15
N GLY A 675 4.82 52.41 8.41
CA GLY A 675 6.19 52.92 8.56
C GLY A 675 7.26 52.14 7.78
N LEU A 676 6.84 51.25 6.87
CA LEU A 676 7.75 50.40 6.09
C LEU A 676 7.96 50.87 4.64
N ARG A 677 7.19 51.86 4.16
CA ARG A 677 7.25 52.30 2.75
C ARG A 677 8.66 52.62 2.25
N ASP A 678 9.46 53.33 3.04
CA ASP A 678 10.78 53.80 2.61
C ASP A 678 11.88 52.73 2.81
N ARG A 679 11.53 51.56 3.37
CA ARG A 679 12.43 50.41 3.59
C ARG A 679 12.30 49.33 2.51
N LEU A 680 11.26 49.37 1.67
CA LEU A 680 11.07 48.42 0.56
C LEU A 680 11.62 48.97 -0.77
N ASP A 681 12.15 48.08 -1.61
CA ASP A 681 12.61 48.46 -2.95
C ASP A 681 11.48 49.02 -3.85
N SER A 682 11.81 50.04 -4.64
CA SER A 682 10.86 50.74 -5.51
C SER A 682 10.22 49.86 -6.59
N ASN A 683 10.86 48.77 -7.01
CA ASN A 683 10.28 47.82 -7.96
C ASN A 683 9.29 46.86 -7.28
N THR A 684 9.55 46.48 -6.04
CA THR A 684 8.66 45.65 -5.23
C THR A 684 7.36 46.39 -4.92
N LEU A 685 7.44 47.68 -4.56
CA LEU A 685 6.27 48.54 -4.34
C LEU A 685 5.38 48.73 -5.58
N LYS A 686 5.90 48.52 -6.79
CA LYS A 686 5.11 48.59 -8.04
C LYS A 686 4.33 47.30 -8.32
N ARG A 687 4.69 46.20 -7.65
CA ARG A 687 4.09 44.88 -7.86
C ARG A 687 3.18 44.47 -6.71
N LEU A 688 3.34 45.03 -5.51
CA LEU A 688 2.49 44.73 -4.36
C LEU A 688 1.09 45.33 -4.51
N ASN A 689 0.07 44.49 -4.62
CA ASN A 689 -1.36 44.83 -4.54
C ASN A 689 -2.04 43.93 -3.49
N GLY A 690 -3.30 44.21 -3.15
CA GLY A 690 -3.98 43.49 -2.08
C GLY A 690 -4.15 41.99 -2.33
N GLN A 691 -4.27 41.57 -3.59
CA GLN A 691 -4.32 40.15 -3.94
C GLN A 691 -2.97 39.44 -3.69
N ILE A 692 -1.85 40.13 -3.92
CA ILE A 692 -0.51 39.62 -3.64
C ILE A 692 -0.23 39.59 -2.13
N LEU A 693 -0.71 40.57 -1.35
CA LEU A 693 -0.62 40.51 0.12
C LEU A 693 -1.34 39.28 0.68
N LEU A 694 -2.54 38.97 0.19
CA LEU A 694 -3.26 37.75 0.57
C LEU A 694 -2.49 36.48 0.18
N ARG A 695 -1.85 36.46 -1.00
CA ARG A 695 -1.03 35.31 -1.44
C ARG A 695 0.25 35.15 -0.64
N LEU A 696 0.86 36.24 -0.21
CA LEU A 696 2.00 36.21 0.70
C LEU A 696 1.59 35.64 2.05
N GLN A 697 0.39 35.93 2.52
CA GLN A 697 -0.18 35.33 3.72
C GLN A 697 -0.44 33.82 3.56
N ASP A 698 -0.99 33.38 2.43
CA ASP A 698 -1.13 31.96 2.10
C ASP A 698 0.26 31.28 2.06
N LEU A 699 1.24 31.89 1.38
CA LEU A 699 2.60 31.36 1.22
C LEU A 699 3.31 31.20 2.57
N ARG A 700 3.11 32.12 3.50
CA ARG A 700 3.64 32.02 4.86
C ARG A 700 3.08 30.80 5.61
N ARG A 701 1.81 30.44 5.39
CA ARG A 701 1.15 29.28 6.02
C ARG A 701 1.56 27.96 5.38
N GLU A 702 1.70 27.94 4.06
CA GLU A 702 2.04 26.74 3.28
C GLU A 702 3.54 26.42 3.30
N CYS A 703 4.41 27.44 3.28
CA CYS A 703 5.87 27.28 3.26
C CYS A 703 6.60 28.42 3.99
N PRO A 704 6.64 28.40 5.35
CA PRO A 704 7.16 29.51 6.15
C PRO A 704 8.61 29.88 5.83
N GLU A 705 9.49 28.89 5.71
CA GLU A 705 10.93 29.10 5.43
C GLU A 705 11.17 29.79 4.08
N PHE A 706 10.45 29.36 3.04
CA PHE A 706 10.53 29.98 1.73
C PHE A 706 9.96 31.40 1.75
N PHE A 707 8.86 31.63 2.48
CA PHE A 707 8.27 32.95 2.66
C PHE A 707 9.24 33.93 3.34
N TYR A 708 9.81 33.58 4.51
CA TYR A 708 10.72 34.49 5.24
C TYR A 708 12.01 34.74 4.44
N SER A 709 12.52 33.71 3.75
CA SER A 709 13.66 33.87 2.84
C SER A 709 13.34 34.83 1.69
N SER A 710 12.19 34.66 1.02
CA SER A 710 11.77 35.47 -0.12
C SER A 710 11.44 36.91 0.27
N VAL A 711 10.77 37.15 1.40
CA VAL A 711 10.51 38.51 1.89
C VAL A 711 11.84 39.21 2.22
N ARG A 712 12.81 38.50 2.78
CA ARG A 712 14.14 39.06 3.06
C ARG A 712 14.93 39.37 1.78
N THR A 713 14.95 38.47 0.79
CA THR A 713 15.73 38.62 -0.45
C THR A 713 15.06 39.54 -1.47
N ASP A 714 13.76 39.40 -1.68
CA ASP A 714 13.04 40.02 -2.78
C ASP A 714 12.47 41.39 -2.39
N PHE A 715 12.18 41.60 -1.10
CA PHE A 715 11.71 42.91 -0.60
C PHE A 715 12.88 43.72 -0.05
N LYS A 716 14.07 43.10 0.05
CA LYS A 716 15.32 43.68 0.57
C LYS A 716 15.14 44.31 1.95
N LEU A 717 14.40 43.62 2.81
CA LEU A 717 14.29 44.00 4.21
C LEU A 717 15.58 43.53 4.91
N ASP A 718 16.50 44.47 5.12
CA ASP A 718 17.89 44.21 5.52
C ASP A 718 17.99 43.60 6.93
N THR A 719 17.03 43.88 7.82
CA THR A 719 17.01 43.37 9.18
C THR A 719 15.87 42.40 9.43
N VAL A 720 16.08 41.44 10.34
CA VAL A 720 15.03 40.50 10.78
C VAL A 720 13.86 41.25 11.44
N PHE A 721 14.11 42.40 12.08
CA PHE A 721 13.07 43.23 12.68
C PHE A 721 12.12 43.81 11.63
N ASP A 722 12.62 44.24 10.48
CA ASP A 722 11.79 44.74 9.38
C ASP A 722 10.87 43.65 8.80
N VAL A 723 11.40 42.42 8.71
CA VAL A 723 10.62 41.26 8.25
C VAL A 723 9.49 40.96 9.24
N LEU A 724 9.78 40.98 10.55
CA LEU A 724 8.76 40.75 11.58
C LEU A 724 7.73 41.87 11.64
N GLU A 725 8.14 43.14 11.52
CA GLU A 725 7.20 44.29 11.44
C GLU A 725 6.29 44.21 10.22
N PHE A 726 6.82 43.79 9.06
CA PHE A 726 6.02 43.56 7.85
C PHE A 726 5.01 42.44 8.05
N VAL A 727 5.43 41.36 8.69
CA VAL A 727 4.62 40.18 8.98
C VAL A 727 3.49 40.49 9.96
N ASP A 728 3.79 41.19 11.05
CA ASP A 728 2.79 41.60 12.05
C ASP A 728 1.77 42.57 11.44
N ALA A 729 2.23 43.46 10.55
CA ALA A 729 1.34 44.34 9.81
C ALA A 729 0.45 43.58 8.83
N LEU A 730 0.99 42.56 8.17
CA LEU A 730 0.25 41.70 7.25
C LEU A 730 -0.80 40.87 8.00
N ASP A 731 -0.51 40.38 9.20
CA ASP A 731 -1.46 39.67 10.06
C ASP A 731 -2.63 40.57 10.46
N LYS A 732 -2.33 41.77 10.96
CA LYS A 732 -3.36 42.78 11.31
C LYS A 732 -4.20 43.26 10.13
N LEU A 733 -3.69 43.07 8.91
CA LEU A 733 -4.41 43.44 7.71
C LEU A 733 -5.41 42.36 7.28
N VAL A 734 -5.20 41.09 7.65
CA VAL A 734 -6.02 39.95 7.19
C VAL A 734 -6.95 39.40 8.28
N GLU A 735 -6.78 39.83 9.55
CA GLU A 735 -7.80 39.77 10.61
C GLU A 735 -8.96 40.73 10.33
#